data_AF-A0A8S2DQ42-F1
#
_entry.id   AF-A0A8S2DQ42-F1
#
_cell.length_a   1.000
_cell.length_b   1.000
_cell.length_c   1.000
_cell.angle_alpha   90.00
_cell.angle_beta   90.00
_cell.angle_gamma   90.00
#
_symmetry.space_group_name_H-M   'P 1'
#
loop_
_entity.id
_entity.type
_entity.pdbx_description
1 polymer ?
#
loop_
_entity_poly.entity_id
_entity_poly.type
_entity_poly.pdbx_seq_one_letter_code
_entity_poly.pdbx_strand_id
1 'polypeptide(L)'
;MIFDTSRLPNDVFMLKNAEFFRFVQSLVGEGLCDLLRIQSINSTGILMSTDDVFDVFKLDSRQFDEMKEKHFFKLRNGQYVVKPGIASSLSFLTKLLKAKQEEQQSLTDDGDQQERTNDFINNHPLLKSLVSWYQHNDNDNNKNDCKHSFLKMFIDNITSNLSKPSNHFRYHDSVKKFAAALYILGGKQAYQFVRLNLYGSLPSLTTLNAIIMNTHLKIDEGNFRFDLLEQHFDSPNTKFCFLSEDCTGVIRKVKYDTTTNSFVGFTTPLKNGIPIPQYYKTESFEELKFWFDTIEKAPLLNVHMVQPIPSSSDERRVPIPFLLGAYGVTSKFTANDVLHRWMFIFENSFEKEIRIIGFSTDADNKYMRAMRLASGFFASLPHFKFHDHLHLFKIQLPSQWSWFYLRPQQLLLFFQDPIHLVTKWRNRLLSTTADLCLGQDRITMEHLRDILNSDQYTKLDHGLTKSDLNPKDRQNYSSSVKLVSNDLLNLLADRTDAHGTLVYLQSLKMIITAYIEKSTTITERLESSWCLVFVCRLWWSWTKNLKVSKPSKTTTVKTNKKMNSNGKYFITKPAYLSVEINAHNLLYLVLLVQQKQLPKEALNIYLFNSQACESTFRNTRSLSGAFSTIVNFTVNDFLRRSQKLSMLNKMKCDQSNESLLFPVHHKHRQDTHLLSTLHLEDIDELDIEQIILNAYYRAINLIQHSKISALLKERGIFALESLSNYVYKQLNTNSRLFDYSTQTTNDDSDELELDEDEDDADDTTNSDAEDNEELLESIGETGDNIDEEVMTSIKSTFSGINIVDKVSPHLNNSYFKIKINEDWQYLHKESACWILTDTKAHSSSDRLSRVIETGQNDQ
;
A
#
# COMPACT_ATOMS: atom_id res chain seq x y z
N MET A 1 -40.86 -20.03 -31.23
CA MET A 1 -41.60 -21.28 -31.43
C MET A 1 -41.72 -21.93 -30.07
N ILE A 2 -42.94 -22.11 -29.57
CA ILE A 2 -43.18 -22.90 -28.35
C ILE A 2 -43.07 -24.37 -28.78
N PHE A 3 -42.09 -25.09 -28.24
CA PHE A 3 -41.97 -26.53 -28.50
C PHE A 3 -43.02 -27.26 -27.66
N ASP A 4 -43.86 -28.08 -28.30
CA ASP A 4 -44.89 -28.86 -27.63
C ASP A 4 -44.24 -30.07 -26.93
N THR A 5 -43.86 -29.89 -25.66
CA THR A 5 -43.21 -30.91 -24.83
C THR A 5 -44.18 -31.99 -24.34
N SER A 6 -45.49 -31.87 -24.60
CA SER A 6 -46.49 -32.87 -24.20
C SER A 6 -46.33 -34.21 -24.92
N ARG A 7 -45.60 -34.22 -26.04
CA ARG A 7 -45.28 -35.42 -26.83
C ARG A 7 -44.15 -36.26 -26.23
N LEU A 8 -43.46 -35.76 -25.20
CA LEU A 8 -42.39 -36.48 -24.52
C LEU A 8 -42.94 -37.22 -23.30
N PRO A 9 -42.54 -38.49 -23.06
CA PRO A 9 -42.82 -39.18 -21.82
C PRO A 9 -42.26 -38.43 -20.61
N ASN A 10 -42.92 -38.53 -19.45
CA ASN A 10 -42.46 -37.85 -18.22
C ASN A 10 -41.09 -38.38 -17.74
N ASP A 11 -40.77 -39.62 -18.08
CA ASP A 11 -39.54 -40.32 -17.79
C ASP A 11 -38.54 -40.30 -18.97
N VAL A 12 -38.69 -39.39 -19.94
CA VAL A 12 -37.86 -39.33 -21.15
C VAL A 12 -36.36 -39.30 -20.87
N PHE A 13 -35.92 -38.71 -19.75
CA PHE A 13 -34.51 -38.67 -19.34
C PHE A 13 -34.00 -39.97 -18.70
N MET A 14 -34.90 -40.87 -18.32
CA MET A 14 -34.58 -42.19 -17.76
C MET A 14 -34.53 -43.29 -18.82
N LEU A 15 -34.95 -43.01 -20.06
CA LEU A 15 -34.95 -43.97 -21.16
C LEU A 15 -33.52 -44.42 -21.49
N LYS A 16 -33.32 -45.74 -21.55
CA LYS A 16 -32.05 -46.39 -21.89
C LYS A 16 -32.25 -47.53 -22.88
N ASN A 17 -31.21 -47.84 -23.64
CA ASN A 17 -31.11 -48.99 -24.54
C ASN A 17 -32.32 -49.09 -25.49
N ALA A 18 -33.01 -50.24 -25.50
CA ALA A 18 -34.10 -50.51 -26.42
C ALA A 18 -35.26 -49.51 -26.32
N GLU A 19 -35.56 -49.02 -25.12
CA GLU A 19 -36.63 -48.05 -24.90
C GLU A 19 -36.28 -46.68 -25.48
N PHE A 20 -35.03 -46.25 -25.28
CA PHE A 20 -34.49 -45.05 -25.90
C PHE A 20 -34.53 -45.13 -27.43
N PHE A 21 -34.09 -46.25 -28.01
CA PHE A 21 -34.09 -46.41 -29.48
C PHE A 21 -35.50 -46.45 -30.06
N ARG A 22 -36.46 -47.12 -29.40
CA ARG A 22 -37.87 -47.11 -29.84
C ARG A 22 -38.45 -45.70 -29.78
N PHE A 23 -38.15 -44.96 -28.71
CA PHE A 23 -38.55 -43.56 -28.56
C PHE A 23 -38.00 -42.69 -29.71
N VAL A 24 -36.69 -42.71 -29.95
CA VAL A 24 -36.05 -41.97 -31.04
C VAL A 24 -36.65 -42.37 -32.40
N GLN A 25 -36.80 -43.67 -32.67
CA GLN A 25 -37.37 -44.15 -33.92
C GLN A 25 -38.81 -43.66 -34.14
N SER A 26 -39.63 -43.65 -33.09
CA SER A 26 -41.03 -43.18 -33.16
C SER A 26 -41.14 -41.67 -33.38
N LEU A 27 -40.19 -40.89 -32.87
CA LEU A 27 -40.26 -39.43 -32.85
C LEU A 27 -39.59 -38.78 -34.07
N VAL A 28 -38.46 -39.34 -34.51
CA VAL A 28 -37.59 -38.74 -35.55
C VAL A 28 -37.19 -39.70 -36.67
N GLY A 29 -37.72 -40.94 -36.65
CA GLY A 29 -37.55 -41.91 -37.71
C GLY A 29 -36.30 -42.80 -37.59
N GLU A 30 -36.26 -43.84 -38.40
CA GLU A 30 -35.25 -44.92 -38.34
C GLU A 30 -33.83 -44.43 -38.67
N GLY A 31 -33.68 -43.49 -39.60
CA GLY A 31 -32.34 -43.05 -40.05
C GLY A 31 -31.50 -42.36 -38.97
N LEU A 32 -32.13 -41.62 -38.05
CA LEU A 32 -31.42 -41.06 -36.89
C LEU A 32 -31.22 -42.10 -35.79
N CYS A 33 -32.17 -43.03 -35.62
CA CYS A 33 -32.06 -44.13 -34.66
C CYS A 33 -30.86 -45.05 -34.97
N ASP A 34 -30.67 -45.42 -36.24
CA ASP A 34 -29.54 -46.23 -36.70
C ASP A 34 -28.20 -45.53 -36.43
N LEU A 35 -28.14 -44.21 -36.65
CA LEU A 35 -26.96 -43.40 -36.38
C LEU A 35 -26.56 -43.40 -34.90
N LEU A 36 -27.53 -43.19 -34.00
CA LEU A 36 -27.27 -43.21 -32.56
C LEU A 36 -26.89 -44.62 -32.07
N ARG A 37 -27.47 -45.67 -32.66
CA ARG A 37 -27.19 -47.06 -32.29
C ARG A 37 -25.76 -47.46 -32.60
N ILE A 38 -25.23 -47.08 -33.76
CA ILE A 38 -23.84 -47.39 -34.14
C ILE A 38 -22.84 -46.65 -33.24
N GLN A 39 -23.17 -45.44 -32.80
CA GLN A 39 -22.33 -44.67 -31.88
C GLN A 39 -22.48 -45.09 -30.42
N SER A 40 -23.28 -46.11 -30.13
CA SER A 40 -23.61 -46.52 -28.75
C SER A 40 -24.22 -45.39 -27.90
N ILE A 41 -24.81 -44.37 -28.54
CA ILE A 41 -25.60 -43.34 -27.87
C ILE A 41 -26.95 -43.98 -27.55
N ASN A 42 -27.06 -44.56 -26.36
CA ASN A 42 -28.16 -45.43 -25.97
C ASN A 42 -29.04 -44.83 -24.86
N SER A 43 -28.88 -43.55 -24.53
CA SER A 43 -29.72 -42.86 -23.56
C SER A 43 -29.85 -41.38 -23.87
N THR A 44 -30.92 -40.77 -23.36
CA THR A 44 -31.18 -39.32 -23.50
C THR A 44 -30.05 -38.49 -22.88
N GLY A 45 -29.49 -38.93 -21.76
CA GLY A 45 -28.36 -38.27 -21.10
C GLY A 45 -27.10 -38.21 -21.97
N ILE A 46 -26.72 -39.34 -22.58
CA ILE A 46 -25.54 -39.41 -23.46
C ILE A 46 -25.74 -38.54 -24.71
N LEU A 47 -26.93 -38.59 -25.31
CA LEU A 47 -27.28 -37.76 -26.47
C LEU A 47 -27.15 -36.26 -26.14
N MET A 48 -27.62 -35.84 -24.97
CA MET A 48 -27.56 -34.45 -24.52
C MET A 48 -26.14 -33.96 -24.18
N SER A 49 -25.25 -34.87 -23.82
CA SER A 49 -23.83 -34.60 -23.55
C SER A 49 -22.92 -34.70 -24.78
N THR A 50 -23.45 -35.11 -25.93
CA THR A 50 -22.67 -35.25 -27.17
C THR A 50 -22.71 -33.96 -27.96
N ASP A 51 -21.54 -33.31 -28.15
CA ASP A 51 -21.45 -31.99 -28.81
C ASP A 51 -21.83 -32.03 -30.30
N ASP A 52 -21.31 -33.01 -31.05
CA ASP A 52 -21.69 -33.26 -32.45
C ASP A 52 -21.77 -34.76 -32.75
N VAL A 53 -22.99 -35.25 -33.00
CA VAL A 53 -23.26 -36.64 -33.36
C VAL A 53 -22.70 -37.01 -34.75
N PHE A 54 -22.39 -36.03 -35.61
CA PHE A 54 -21.84 -36.29 -36.94
C PHE A 54 -20.31 -36.32 -36.99
N ASP A 55 -19.61 -35.94 -35.93
CA ASP A 55 -18.14 -35.91 -35.90
C ASP A 55 -17.51 -37.29 -36.07
N VAL A 56 -18.22 -38.35 -35.69
CA VAL A 56 -17.77 -39.74 -35.84
C VAL A 56 -17.44 -40.10 -37.30
N PHE A 57 -18.04 -39.41 -38.28
CA PHE A 57 -17.82 -39.67 -39.70
C PHE A 57 -16.47 -39.17 -40.24
N LYS A 58 -15.68 -38.47 -39.40
CA LYS A 58 -14.27 -38.14 -39.64
C LYS A 58 -13.34 -39.34 -39.47
N LEU A 59 -13.81 -40.42 -38.82
CA LEU A 59 -13.06 -41.65 -38.63
C LEU A 59 -13.15 -42.56 -39.86
N ASP A 60 -12.05 -43.21 -40.21
CA ASP A 60 -11.98 -44.18 -41.31
C ASP A 60 -12.47 -45.56 -40.83
N SER A 61 -13.68 -45.95 -41.23
CA SER A 61 -14.29 -47.23 -40.84
C SER A 61 -15.36 -47.67 -41.85
N ARG A 62 -15.29 -48.95 -42.22
CA ARG A 62 -16.24 -49.61 -43.13
C ARG A 62 -17.69 -49.51 -42.67
N GLN A 63 -17.96 -49.53 -41.36
CA GLN A 63 -19.31 -49.39 -40.81
C GLN A 63 -19.89 -47.99 -41.06
N PHE A 64 -19.04 -46.96 -41.08
CA PHE A 64 -19.47 -45.59 -41.37
C PHE A 64 -19.66 -45.35 -42.87
N ASP A 65 -18.95 -46.08 -43.73
CA ASP A 65 -19.13 -45.99 -45.18
C ASP A 65 -20.49 -46.54 -45.63
N GLU A 66 -20.92 -47.69 -45.08
CA GLU A 66 -22.25 -48.26 -45.32
C GLU A 66 -23.37 -47.30 -44.85
N MET A 67 -23.15 -46.59 -43.74
CA MET A 67 -24.04 -45.55 -43.24
C MET A 67 -24.06 -44.29 -44.12
N LYS A 68 -22.89 -43.86 -44.62
CA LYS A 68 -22.77 -42.72 -45.56
C LYS A 68 -23.57 -43.01 -46.82
N GLU A 69 -23.51 -44.22 -47.36
CA GLU A 69 -24.29 -44.61 -48.54
C GLU A 69 -25.81 -44.60 -48.28
N LYS A 70 -26.25 -45.01 -47.08
CA LYS A 70 -27.69 -45.07 -46.72
C LYS A 70 -28.28 -43.69 -46.39
N HIS A 71 -27.55 -42.84 -45.68
CA HIS A 71 -28.08 -41.64 -45.01
C HIS A 71 -27.49 -40.30 -45.48
N PHE A 72 -26.49 -40.30 -46.37
CA PHE A 72 -25.87 -39.08 -46.90
C PHE A 72 -26.10 -38.95 -48.41
N PHE A 73 -25.89 -37.74 -48.95
CA PHE A 73 -25.76 -37.50 -50.37
C PHE A 73 -24.28 -37.55 -50.76
N LYS A 74 -23.93 -38.38 -51.74
CA LYS A 74 -22.60 -38.35 -52.36
C LYS A 74 -22.57 -37.26 -53.43
N LEU A 75 -21.77 -36.23 -53.20
CA LEU A 75 -21.55 -35.14 -54.15
C LEU A 75 -20.66 -35.61 -55.30
N ARG A 76 -20.70 -34.87 -56.43
CA ARG A 76 -19.90 -35.19 -57.63
C ARG A 76 -18.39 -35.15 -57.40
N ASN A 77 -17.93 -34.41 -56.38
CA ASN A 77 -16.53 -34.35 -55.95
C ASN A 77 -16.12 -35.49 -54.99
N GLY A 78 -17.01 -36.46 -54.74
CA GLY A 78 -16.76 -37.60 -53.86
C GLY A 78 -17.05 -37.34 -52.38
N GLN A 79 -17.39 -36.11 -51.97
CA GLN A 79 -17.72 -35.80 -50.57
C GLN A 79 -19.13 -36.24 -50.19
N TYR A 80 -19.35 -36.60 -48.92
CA TYR A 80 -20.67 -36.94 -48.39
C TYR A 80 -21.25 -35.79 -47.57
N VAL A 81 -22.53 -35.47 -47.79
CA VAL A 81 -23.29 -34.47 -47.03
C VAL A 81 -24.49 -35.12 -46.37
N VAL A 82 -24.70 -34.89 -45.07
CA VAL A 82 -25.84 -35.43 -44.32
C VAL A 82 -27.15 -35.01 -45.00
N LYS A 83 -28.10 -35.95 -45.19
CA LYS A 83 -29.44 -35.60 -45.70
C LYS A 83 -30.07 -34.55 -44.76
N PRO A 84 -30.53 -33.38 -45.25
CA PRO A 84 -31.03 -32.29 -44.40
C PRO A 84 -32.14 -32.70 -43.43
N GLY A 85 -32.95 -33.70 -43.79
CA GLY A 85 -33.99 -34.25 -42.92
C GLY A 85 -33.44 -34.89 -41.65
N ILE A 86 -32.29 -35.56 -41.70
CA ILE A 86 -31.67 -36.21 -40.54
C ILE A 86 -31.05 -35.16 -39.61
N ALA A 87 -30.32 -34.18 -40.17
CA ALA A 87 -29.76 -33.07 -39.41
C ALA A 87 -30.87 -32.22 -38.74
N SER A 88 -31.96 -31.95 -39.45
CA SER A 88 -33.11 -31.23 -38.91
C SER A 88 -33.82 -32.03 -37.81
N SER A 89 -33.93 -33.35 -37.96
CA SER A 89 -34.55 -34.22 -36.97
C SER A 89 -33.73 -34.31 -35.68
N LEU A 90 -32.40 -34.37 -35.77
CA LEU A 90 -31.52 -34.31 -34.60
C LEU A 90 -31.66 -32.95 -33.90
N SER A 91 -31.60 -31.85 -34.66
CA SER A 91 -31.77 -30.51 -34.10
C SER A 91 -33.12 -30.34 -33.41
N PHE A 92 -34.19 -30.87 -33.99
CA PHE A 92 -35.53 -30.88 -33.41
C PHE A 92 -35.57 -31.68 -32.11
N LEU A 93 -35.04 -32.91 -32.10
CA LEU A 93 -34.98 -33.76 -30.90
C LEU A 93 -34.21 -33.09 -29.76
N THR A 94 -33.01 -32.56 -30.03
CA THR A 94 -32.17 -31.90 -29.02
C THR A 94 -32.85 -30.65 -28.45
N LYS A 95 -33.51 -29.85 -29.30
CA LYS A 95 -34.25 -28.66 -28.84
C LYS A 95 -35.48 -29.03 -28.00
N LEU A 96 -36.20 -30.08 -28.39
CA LEU A 96 -37.37 -30.57 -27.67
C LEU A 96 -36.99 -31.14 -26.29
N LEU A 97 -35.87 -31.88 -26.21
CA LEU A 97 -35.32 -32.38 -24.95
C LEU A 97 -34.81 -31.25 -24.04
N LYS A 98 -34.13 -30.22 -24.58
CA LYS A 98 -33.73 -29.04 -23.80
C LYS A 98 -34.94 -28.29 -23.22
N ALA A 99 -35.99 -28.08 -24.02
CA ALA A 99 -37.21 -27.44 -23.54
C ALA A 99 -37.89 -28.25 -22.40
N LYS A 100 -37.90 -29.58 -22.48
CA LYS A 100 -38.41 -30.44 -21.40
C LYS A 100 -37.53 -30.42 -20.15
N GLN A 101 -36.22 -30.28 -20.33
CA GLN A 101 -35.26 -30.15 -19.23
C GLN A 101 -35.46 -28.83 -18.47
N GLU A 102 -35.67 -27.73 -19.19
CA GLU A 102 -36.00 -26.41 -18.61
C GLU A 102 -37.37 -26.44 -17.90
N GLU A 103 -38.37 -27.11 -18.47
CA GLU A 103 -39.68 -27.34 -17.83
C GLU A 103 -39.55 -28.13 -16.52
N GLN A 104 -38.75 -29.20 -16.50
CA GLN A 104 -38.50 -29.96 -15.27
C GLN A 104 -37.64 -29.18 -14.27
N GLN A 105 -36.66 -28.39 -14.72
CA GLN A 105 -35.83 -27.55 -13.86
C GLN A 105 -36.64 -26.43 -13.20
N SER A 106 -37.56 -25.78 -13.92
CA SER A 106 -38.47 -24.76 -13.36
C SER A 106 -39.47 -25.33 -12.35
N LEU A 107 -39.84 -26.61 -12.45
CA LEU A 107 -40.67 -27.31 -11.46
C LEU A 107 -39.86 -27.81 -10.24
N THR A 108 -38.54 -28.03 -10.37
CA THR A 108 -37.66 -28.48 -9.26
C THR A 108 -36.95 -27.35 -8.51
N ASP A 109 -36.80 -26.15 -9.08
CA ASP A 109 -36.01 -25.06 -8.45
C ASP A 109 -36.74 -24.36 -7.28
N ASP A 110 -38.07 -24.34 -7.24
CA ASP A 110 -38.82 -23.71 -6.13
C ASP A 110 -39.24 -24.71 -5.02
N GLY A 111 -39.47 -26.00 -5.34
CA GLY A 111 -39.98 -26.98 -4.37
C GLY A 111 -38.91 -27.83 -3.68
N ASP A 112 -37.93 -28.33 -4.44
CA ASP A 112 -37.00 -29.38 -3.99
C ASP A 112 -35.79 -28.80 -3.22
N GLN A 113 -35.42 -27.53 -3.50
CA GLN A 113 -34.46 -26.79 -2.67
C GLN A 113 -35.07 -26.39 -1.31
N GLN A 114 -36.36 -26.04 -1.25
CA GLN A 114 -37.02 -25.74 0.02
C GLN A 114 -37.21 -26.98 0.90
N GLU A 115 -37.60 -28.13 0.35
CA GLU A 115 -37.78 -29.36 1.13
C GLU A 115 -36.48 -29.91 1.72
N ARG A 116 -35.37 -29.94 0.97
CA ARG A 116 -34.07 -30.45 1.50
C ARG A 116 -33.41 -29.52 2.50
N THR A 117 -33.56 -28.21 2.31
CA THR A 117 -33.10 -27.19 3.27
C THR A 117 -33.92 -27.30 4.55
N ASN A 118 -35.24 -27.52 4.44
CA ASN A 118 -36.12 -27.76 5.57
C ASN A 118 -35.78 -29.08 6.30
N ASP A 119 -35.46 -30.17 5.61
CA ASP A 119 -35.09 -31.44 6.26
C ASP A 119 -33.79 -31.34 7.07
N PHE A 120 -32.76 -30.66 6.56
CA PHE A 120 -31.53 -30.42 7.32
C PHE A 120 -31.77 -29.51 8.54
N ILE A 121 -32.51 -28.40 8.35
CA ILE A 121 -32.88 -27.49 9.43
C ILE A 121 -33.72 -28.22 10.48
N ASN A 122 -34.64 -29.09 10.06
CA ASN A 122 -35.51 -29.89 10.94
C ASN A 122 -34.74 -30.93 11.76
N ASN A 123 -33.65 -31.49 11.21
CA ASN A 123 -32.78 -32.45 11.90
C ASN A 123 -31.81 -31.80 12.90
N HIS A 124 -31.71 -30.46 12.93
CA HIS A 124 -30.86 -29.71 13.87
C HIS A 124 -31.70 -28.70 14.69
N PRO A 125 -32.27 -29.11 15.84
CA PRO A 125 -33.24 -28.31 16.62
C PRO A 125 -32.74 -26.92 17.05
N LEU A 126 -31.44 -26.78 17.31
CA LEU A 126 -30.81 -25.51 17.65
C LEU A 126 -30.71 -24.58 16.43
N LEU A 127 -30.37 -25.12 15.25
CA LEU A 127 -30.33 -24.37 14.00
C LEU A 127 -31.74 -23.93 13.59
N LYS A 128 -32.73 -24.82 13.74
CA LYS A 128 -34.16 -24.52 13.55
C LYS A 128 -34.64 -23.39 14.45
N SER A 129 -34.28 -23.43 15.74
CA SER A 129 -34.65 -22.39 16.71
C SER A 129 -33.98 -21.06 16.40
N LEU A 130 -32.71 -21.08 15.98
CA LEU A 130 -31.95 -19.89 15.59
C LEU A 130 -32.52 -19.25 14.32
N VAL A 131 -32.77 -20.05 13.27
CA VAL A 131 -33.37 -19.59 12.01
C VAL A 131 -34.77 -19.03 12.24
N SER A 132 -35.59 -19.72 13.05
CA SER A 132 -36.94 -19.25 13.41
C SER A 132 -36.91 -17.95 14.22
N TRP A 133 -35.95 -17.80 15.16
CA TRP A 133 -35.76 -16.58 15.95
C TRP A 133 -35.37 -15.38 15.07
N TYR A 134 -34.50 -15.59 14.08
CA TYR A 134 -34.12 -14.55 13.11
C TYR A 134 -35.28 -14.15 12.20
N GLN A 135 -36.08 -15.11 11.73
CA GLN A 135 -37.25 -14.84 10.88
C GLN A 135 -38.37 -14.10 11.63
N HIS A 136 -38.51 -14.30 12.95
CA HIS A 136 -39.49 -13.59 13.78
C HIS A 136 -39.13 -12.11 13.98
N ASN A 137 -37.84 -11.79 14.19
CA ASN A 137 -37.37 -10.42 14.40
C ASN A 137 -37.43 -9.52 13.15
N ASP A 138 -37.46 -10.09 11.93
CA ASP A 138 -37.61 -9.35 10.66
C ASP A 138 -39.05 -8.84 10.44
N ASN A 139 -40.06 -9.48 11.07
CA ASN A 139 -41.48 -9.12 10.89
C ASN A 139 -41.97 -8.01 11.84
N ASP A 140 -41.30 -7.80 12.97
CA ASP A 140 -41.77 -6.90 14.05
C ASP A 140 -41.08 -5.51 14.08
N ASN A 141 -40.11 -5.22 13.22
CA ASN A 141 -39.44 -3.91 13.21
C ASN A 141 -39.46 -3.23 11.83
N ASN A 142 -39.97 -2.00 11.82
CA ASN A 142 -39.93 -1.03 10.71
C ASN A 142 -38.60 -1.05 9.95
N LYS A 143 -38.63 -1.44 8.67
CA LYS A 143 -37.82 -1.08 7.47
C LYS A 143 -36.41 -0.44 7.55
N ASN A 144 -35.75 -0.33 8.70
CA ASN A 144 -34.41 0.22 8.86
C ASN A 144 -33.52 -0.77 9.63
N ASP A 145 -32.42 -1.17 8.98
CA ASP A 145 -31.30 -2.00 9.46
C ASP A 145 -31.54 -3.48 9.77
N CYS A 146 -31.40 -4.33 8.74
CA CYS A 146 -31.10 -5.76 8.92
C CYS A 146 -29.68 -5.94 9.50
N LYS A 147 -29.52 -5.69 10.80
CA LYS A 147 -28.27 -5.78 11.58
C LYS A 147 -27.58 -7.16 11.53
N HIS A 148 -28.27 -8.19 11.00
CA HIS A 148 -27.81 -9.58 10.94
C HIS A 148 -27.89 -10.21 9.54
N SER A 149 -27.98 -9.40 8.48
CA SER A 149 -28.12 -9.87 7.09
C SER A 149 -26.99 -10.83 6.65
N PHE A 150 -25.75 -10.59 7.05
CA PHE A 150 -24.62 -11.48 6.72
C PHE A 150 -24.78 -12.86 7.34
N LEU A 151 -25.17 -12.94 8.62
CA LEU A 151 -25.26 -14.20 9.34
C LEU A 151 -26.34 -15.11 8.75
N LYS A 152 -27.50 -14.53 8.38
CA LYS A 152 -28.57 -15.25 7.67
C LYS A 152 -28.05 -15.84 6.37
N MET A 153 -27.45 -15.01 5.52
CA MET A 153 -26.85 -15.42 4.25
C MET A 153 -25.73 -16.46 4.44
N PHE A 154 -24.93 -16.38 5.51
CA PHE A 154 -23.87 -17.34 5.83
C PHE A 154 -24.45 -18.73 6.19
N ILE A 155 -25.52 -18.76 7.00
CA ILE A 155 -26.23 -20.01 7.37
C ILE A 155 -26.91 -20.63 6.13
N ASP A 156 -27.53 -19.82 5.28
CA ASP A 156 -28.17 -20.29 4.04
C ASP A 156 -27.12 -20.90 3.10
N ASN A 157 -25.94 -20.28 2.98
CA ASN A 157 -24.84 -20.81 2.16
C ASN A 157 -24.35 -22.16 2.68
N ILE A 158 -24.18 -22.32 4.00
CA ILE A 158 -23.80 -23.59 4.63
C ILE A 158 -24.85 -24.66 4.31
N THR A 159 -26.13 -24.37 4.55
CA THR A 159 -27.22 -25.34 4.38
C THR A 159 -27.32 -25.80 2.93
N SER A 160 -27.21 -24.88 1.97
CA SER A 160 -27.21 -25.19 0.53
C SER A 160 -25.99 -26.01 0.09
N ASN A 161 -24.83 -25.83 0.74
CA ASN A 161 -23.65 -26.62 0.44
C ASN A 161 -23.73 -28.01 1.06
N LEU A 162 -24.23 -28.14 2.29
CA LEU A 162 -24.39 -29.44 2.95
C LEU A 162 -25.40 -30.36 2.24
N SER A 163 -26.33 -29.80 1.46
CA SER A 163 -27.22 -30.57 0.59
C SER A 163 -26.58 -31.02 -0.74
N LYS A 164 -25.30 -30.68 -0.98
CA LYS A 164 -24.56 -30.97 -2.23
C LYS A 164 -23.29 -31.78 -1.93
N PRO A 165 -22.74 -32.52 -2.91
CA PRO A 165 -21.41 -33.12 -2.78
C PRO A 165 -20.32 -32.03 -2.69
N SER A 166 -19.23 -32.32 -1.98
CA SER A 166 -18.14 -31.36 -1.67
C SER A 166 -17.54 -30.66 -2.89
N ASN A 167 -17.48 -31.35 -4.03
CA ASN A 167 -16.93 -30.82 -5.28
C ASN A 167 -17.84 -29.77 -5.95
N HIS A 168 -19.08 -29.61 -5.46
CA HIS A 168 -20.09 -28.71 -6.00
C HIS A 168 -20.47 -27.59 -5.03
N PHE A 169 -19.69 -27.40 -3.95
CA PHE A 169 -19.90 -26.28 -3.03
C PHE A 169 -19.78 -24.95 -3.75
N ARG A 170 -20.76 -24.06 -3.53
CA ARG A 170 -20.80 -22.72 -4.11
C ARG A 170 -20.92 -21.69 -3.00
N TYR A 171 -20.09 -20.66 -3.07
CA TYR A 171 -20.02 -19.63 -2.05
C TYR A 171 -20.56 -18.32 -2.60
N HIS A 172 -21.42 -17.67 -1.82
CA HIS A 172 -21.89 -16.32 -2.11
C HIS A 172 -20.71 -15.32 -2.02
N ASP A 173 -20.75 -14.21 -2.75
CA ASP A 173 -19.62 -13.27 -2.81
C ASP A 173 -19.27 -12.65 -1.46
N SER A 174 -20.27 -12.31 -0.64
CA SER A 174 -20.01 -11.84 0.73
C SER A 174 -19.34 -12.91 1.60
N VAL A 175 -19.62 -14.20 1.37
CA VAL A 175 -18.93 -15.32 2.05
C VAL A 175 -17.49 -15.45 1.56
N LYS A 176 -17.24 -15.27 0.25
CA LYS A 176 -15.87 -15.20 -0.30
C LYS A 176 -15.09 -14.01 0.28
N LYS A 177 -15.73 -12.85 0.42
CA LYS A 177 -15.12 -11.65 1.03
C LYS A 177 -14.81 -11.88 2.51
N PHE A 178 -15.74 -12.48 3.25
CA PHE A 178 -15.52 -12.90 4.64
C PHE A 178 -14.37 -13.91 4.75
N ALA A 179 -14.34 -14.91 3.89
CA ALA A 179 -13.28 -15.93 3.85
C ALA A 179 -11.91 -15.29 3.62
N ALA A 180 -11.81 -14.37 2.66
CA ALA A 180 -10.59 -13.62 2.40
C ALA A 180 -10.19 -12.73 3.59
N ALA A 181 -11.14 -12.00 4.19
CA ALA A 181 -10.87 -11.18 5.37
C ALA A 181 -10.39 -12.02 6.57
N LEU A 182 -11.04 -13.16 6.83
CA LEU A 182 -10.65 -14.10 7.88
C LEU A 182 -9.26 -14.68 7.63
N TYR A 183 -8.93 -15.04 6.40
CA TYR A 183 -7.61 -15.55 6.04
C TYR A 183 -6.52 -14.50 6.19
N ILE A 184 -6.75 -13.27 5.75
CA ILE A 184 -5.75 -12.21 5.79
C ILE A 184 -5.53 -11.71 7.23
N LEU A 185 -6.60 -11.55 8.01
CA LEU A 185 -6.52 -11.05 9.39
C LEU A 185 -6.21 -12.12 10.43
N GLY A 186 -6.77 -13.32 10.27
CA GLY A 186 -6.60 -14.44 11.20
C GLY A 186 -5.46 -15.41 10.82
N GLY A 187 -4.94 -15.31 9.60
CA GLY A 187 -3.91 -16.20 9.08
C GLY A 187 -4.42 -17.58 8.66
N LYS A 188 -3.53 -18.36 8.04
CA LYS A 188 -3.82 -19.70 7.48
C LYS A 188 -4.38 -20.66 8.52
N GLN A 189 -3.83 -20.67 9.73
CA GLN A 189 -4.23 -21.60 10.79
C GLN A 189 -5.64 -21.32 11.30
N ALA A 190 -5.96 -20.07 11.63
CA ALA A 190 -7.31 -19.71 12.08
C ALA A 190 -8.34 -20.00 10.99
N TYR A 191 -8.01 -19.68 9.72
CA TYR A 191 -8.86 -19.99 8.59
C TYR A 191 -9.12 -21.50 8.43
N GLN A 192 -8.07 -22.32 8.45
CA GLN A 192 -8.20 -23.77 8.34
C GLN A 192 -8.96 -24.37 9.52
N PHE A 193 -8.71 -23.89 10.74
CA PHE A 193 -9.44 -24.32 11.93
C PHE A 193 -10.94 -24.08 11.76
N VAL A 194 -11.35 -22.86 11.36
CA VAL A 194 -12.77 -22.55 11.13
C VAL A 194 -13.33 -23.40 10.00
N ARG A 195 -12.62 -23.52 8.87
CA ARG A 195 -13.07 -24.30 7.70
C ARG A 195 -13.27 -25.79 8.02
N LEU A 196 -12.39 -26.39 8.80
CA LEU A 196 -12.46 -27.81 9.17
C LEU A 196 -13.60 -28.08 10.16
N ASN A 197 -13.86 -27.15 11.08
CA ASN A 197 -14.91 -27.30 12.09
C ASN A 197 -16.30 -26.84 11.62
N LEU A 198 -16.36 -25.95 10.62
CA LEU A 198 -17.59 -25.51 9.97
C LEU A 198 -17.61 -26.01 8.52
N TYR A 199 -17.83 -27.31 8.36
CA TYR A 199 -17.80 -27.96 7.05
C TYR A 199 -18.81 -27.32 6.08
N GLY A 200 -18.39 -27.06 4.83
CA GLY A 200 -19.22 -26.41 3.81
C GLY A 200 -19.40 -24.89 3.94
N SER A 201 -18.83 -24.27 4.99
CA SER A 201 -18.97 -22.83 5.24
C SER A 201 -17.98 -21.93 4.50
N LEU A 202 -16.75 -22.42 4.26
CA LEU A 202 -15.65 -21.63 3.72
C LEU A 202 -14.95 -22.35 2.54
N PRO A 203 -14.51 -21.60 1.51
CA PRO A 203 -13.77 -22.16 0.37
C PRO A 203 -12.50 -22.93 0.75
N SER A 204 -12.03 -23.81 -0.14
CA SER A 204 -10.69 -24.40 -0.01
C SER A 204 -9.61 -23.33 -0.14
N LEU A 205 -8.39 -23.62 0.32
CA LEU A 205 -7.25 -22.70 0.15
C LEU A 205 -6.95 -22.46 -1.33
N THR A 206 -7.07 -23.47 -2.18
CA THR A 206 -6.90 -23.34 -3.62
C THR A 206 -7.90 -22.35 -4.22
N THR A 207 -9.19 -22.50 -3.88
CA THR A 207 -10.24 -21.57 -4.32
C THR A 207 -10.03 -20.18 -3.75
N LEU A 208 -9.63 -20.07 -2.49
CA LEU A 208 -9.36 -18.78 -1.84
C LEU A 208 -8.17 -18.05 -2.48
N ASN A 209 -7.07 -18.76 -2.73
CA ASN A 209 -5.91 -18.22 -3.42
C ASN A 209 -6.27 -17.79 -4.84
N ALA A 210 -7.09 -18.57 -5.56
CA ALA A 210 -7.61 -18.15 -6.86
C ALA A 210 -8.46 -16.87 -6.75
N ILE A 211 -9.31 -16.73 -5.73
CA ILE A 211 -10.08 -15.51 -5.47
C ILE A 211 -9.15 -14.32 -5.24
N ILE A 212 -8.09 -14.48 -4.43
CA ILE A 212 -7.12 -13.41 -4.15
C ILE A 212 -6.32 -13.07 -5.41
N MET A 213 -5.82 -14.07 -6.15
CA MET A 213 -4.99 -13.88 -7.34
C MET A 213 -5.77 -13.29 -8.52
N ASN A 214 -7.05 -13.65 -8.66
CA ASN A 214 -7.92 -13.09 -9.70
C ASN A 214 -8.34 -11.64 -9.42
N THR A 215 -7.91 -11.04 -8.30
CA THR A 215 -8.11 -9.61 -8.10
C THR A 215 -7.19 -8.79 -9.01
N HIS A 216 -7.74 -7.78 -9.69
CA HIS A 216 -6.95 -6.75 -10.39
C HIS A 216 -6.17 -5.83 -9.44
N LEU A 217 -5.94 -6.24 -8.19
CA LEU A 217 -5.32 -5.43 -7.13
C LEU A 217 -3.84 -5.77 -6.92
N LYS A 218 -3.27 -6.66 -7.74
CA LYS A 218 -1.83 -6.96 -7.71
C LYS A 218 -1.01 -5.69 -8.01
N ILE A 219 0.17 -5.63 -7.42
CA ILE A 219 1.16 -4.58 -7.68
C ILE A 219 2.35 -5.24 -8.33
N ASP A 220 2.76 -4.69 -9.46
CA ASP A 220 4.00 -5.05 -10.12
C ASP A 220 5.07 -4.01 -9.76
N GLU A 221 6.31 -4.45 -9.60
CA GLU A 221 7.42 -3.56 -9.27
C GLU A 221 7.58 -2.46 -10.33
N GLY A 222 7.57 -1.20 -9.88
CA GLY A 222 7.79 -0.03 -10.74
C GLY A 222 6.59 0.40 -11.59
N ASN A 223 5.47 -0.33 -11.55
CA ASN A 223 4.25 0.06 -12.26
C ASN A 223 3.36 0.96 -11.38
N PHE A 224 3.01 2.14 -11.90
CA PHE A 224 2.00 3.02 -11.31
C PHE A 224 0.61 2.65 -11.81
N ARG A 225 -0.35 2.53 -10.89
CA ARG A 225 -1.68 1.97 -11.16
C ARG A 225 -2.75 3.06 -11.41
N PHE A 226 -2.53 3.91 -12.42
CA PHE A 226 -3.42 5.05 -12.70
C PHE A 226 -4.85 4.64 -13.11
N ASP A 227 -5.03 3.53 -13.84
CA ASP A 227 -6.37 3.06 -14.21
C ASP A 227 -7.19 2.57 -13.00
N LEU A 228 -6.51 1.96 -12.02
CA LEU A 228 -7.15 1.58 -10.76
C LEU A 228 -7.37 2.79 -9.85
N LEU A 229 -6.52 3.81 -9.97
CA LEU A 229 -6.71 5.07 -9.28
C LEU A 229 -7.98 5.76 -9.78
N GLU A 230 -8.21 5.83 -11.09
CA GLU A 230 -9.46 6.31 -11.69
C GLU A 230 -10.67 5.57 -11.09
N GLN A 231 -10.64 4.24 -11.08
CA GLN A 231 -11.70 3.41 -10.47
C GLN A 231 -11.91 3.66 -8.97
N HIS A 232 -10.85 4.02 -8.24
CA HIS A 232 -10.93 4.36 -6.82
C HIS A 232 -11.66 5.69 -6.60
N PHE A 233 -11.65 6.58 -7.60
CA PHE A 233 -12.32 7.89 -7.58
C PHE A 233 -13.66 7.91 -8.36
N ASP A 234 -14.14 6.78 -8.92
CA ASP A 234 -15.39 6.67 -9.71
C ASP A 234 -16.71 6.97 -8.95
N SER A 235 -16.63 7.47 -7.71
CA SER A 235 -17.77 8.05 -6.98
C SER A 235 -17.90 9.54 -7.33
N PRO A 236 -19.10 10.13 -7.44
CA PRO A 236 -19.31 11.52 -7.87
C PRO A 236 -18.80 12.61 -6.89
N ASN A 237 -17.91 12.28 -5.96
CA ASN A 237 -17.51 13.11 -4.84
C ASN A 237 -15.98 13.29 -4.80
N THR A 238 -15.57 14.51 -5.18
CA THR A 238 -14.22 15.13 -5.14
C THR A 238 -13.05 14.37 -5.80
N LYS A 239 -12.61 14.88 -6.95
CA LYS A 239 -11.40 14.44 -7.68
C LYS A 239 -10.09 15.07 -7.16
N PHE A 240 -10.05 15.46 -5.89
CA PHE A 240 -8.86 16.05 -5.29
C PHE A 240 -8.18 15.04 -4.36
N CYS A 241 -6.85 15.01 -4.41
CA CYS A 241 -6.06 14.15 -3.55
C CYS A 241 -4.73 14.77 -3.15
N PHE A 242 -4.13 14.22 -2.11
CA PHE A 242 -2.78 14.55 -1.67
C PHE A 242 -1.91 13.30 -1.75
N LEU A 243 -0.65 13.43 -2.18
CA LEU A 243 0.24 12.28 -2.34
C LEU A 243 1.27 12.25 -1.20
N SER A 244 1.59 11.05 -0.72
CA SER A 244 2.75 10.84 0.14
C SER A 244 3.74 9.87 -0.49
N GLU A 245 5.02 10.19 -0.38
CA GLU A 245 6.13 9.35 -0.84
C GLU A 245 7.09 9.09 0.32
N ASP A 246 7.44 7.82 0.52
CA ASP A 246 8.36 7.43 1.58
C ASP A 246 9.08 6.11 1.27
N CYS A 247 10.22 5.89 1.92
CA CYS A 247 11.06 4.71 1.78
C CYS A 247 11.14 3.90 3.07
N THR A 248 11.27 2.58 2.96
CA THR A 248 11.52 1.72 4.12
C THR A 248 12.58 0.67 3.86
N GLY A 249 13.32 0.27 4.90
CA GLY A 249 14.32 -0.79 4.80
C GLY A 249 13.71 -2.15 4.49
N VAL A 250 14.36 -2.90 3.60
CA VAL A 250 13.95 -4.25 3.18
C VAL A 250 15.11 -5.25 3.22
N ILE A 251 14.77 -6.54 3.29
CA ILE A 251 15.75 -7.63 3.19
C ILE A 251 16.29 -7.65 1.76
N ARG A 252 17.62 -7.54 1.63
CA ARG A 252 18.35 -7.51 0.35
C ARG A 252 18.40 -8.90 -0.30
N LYS A 253 17.27 -9.40 -0.77
CA LYS A 253 17.14 -10.72 -1.40
C LYS A 253 16.35 -10.61 -2.70
N VAL A 254 16.85 -11.26 -3.74
CA VAL A 254 16.22 -11.32 -5.06
C VAL A 254 15.33 -12.56 -5.13
N LYS A 255 14.11 -12.41 -5.64
CA LYS A 255 13.15 -13.50 -5.86
C LYS A 255 12.63 -13.47 -7.29
N TYR A 256 12.26 -14.63 -7.82
CA TYR A 256 11.61 -14.75 -9.12
C TYR A 256 10.09 -14.58 -8.96
N ASP A 257 9.48 -13.67 -9.72
CA ASP A 257 8.01 -13.56 -9.86
C ASP A 257 7.58 -14.31 -11.11
N THR A 258 6.87 -15.43 -10.89
CA THR A 258 6.33 -16.29 -11.94
C THR A 258 5.26 -15.61 -12.78
N THR A 259 4.55 -14.62 -12.23
CA THR A 259 3.44 -13.93 -12.90
C THR A 259 3.96 -13.01 -13.99
N THR A 260 5.00 -12.24 -13.68
CA THR A 260 5.60 -11.26 -14.60
C THR A 260 6.76 -11.87 -15.37
N ASN A 261 7.23 -13.07 -15.00
CA ASN A 261 8.46 -13.69 -15.48
C ASN A 261 9.67 -12.75 -15.31
N SER A 262 9.82 -12.15 -14.13
CA SER A 262 10.90 -11.20 -13.82
C SER A 262 11.55 -11.46 -12.47
N PHE A 263 12.75 -10.93 -12.28
CA PHE A 263 13.50 -10.98 -11.03
C PHE A 263 13.30 -9.70 -10.24
N VAL A 264 12.81 -9.82 -9.00
CA VAL A 264 12.43 -8.72 -8.11
C VAL A 264 13.39 -8.65 -6.93
N GLY A 265 13.82 -7.45 -6.54
CA GLY A 265 14.73 -7.22 -5.40
C GLY A 265 16.11 -6.68 -5.76
N PHE A 266 16.41 -6.52 -7.06
CA PHE A 266 17.47 -5.63 -7.51
C PHE A 266 17.03 -4.16 -7.40
N THR A 267 17.98 -3.23 -7.37
CA THR A 267 17.67 -1.80 -7.46
C THR A 267 17.03 -1.50 -8.81
N THR A 268 15.77 -1.07 -8.81
CA THR A 268 15.04 -0.78 -10.05
C THR A 268 15.69 0.39 -10.79
N PRO A 269 16.07 0.24 -12.07
CA PRO A 269 16.62 1.35 -12.85
C PRO A 269 15.60 2.48 -13.01
N LEU A 270 16.07 3.71 -12.90
CA LEU A 270 15.25 4.91 -13.04
C LEU A 270 15.59 5.62 -14.35
N LYS A 271 14.55 6.06 -15.08
CA LYS A 271 14.67 6.97 -16.22
C LYS A 271 14.01 8.29 -15.85
N ASN A 272 14.80 9.33 -15.60
CA ASN A 272 14.32 10.61 -15.06
C ASN A 272 13.49 10.40 -13.78
N GLY A 273 14.03 9.65 -12.82
CA GLY A 273 13.35 9.29 -11.57
C GLY A 273 12.14 8.36 -11.65
N ILE A 274 11.68 8.01 -12.85
CA ILE A 274 10.57 7.07 -13.05
C ILE A 274 11.14 5.64 -13.13
N PRO A 275 10.67 4.69 -12.31
CA PRO A 275 11.11 3.30 -12.40
C PRO A 275 10.77 2.69 -13.76
N ILE A 276 11.68 1.88 -14.30
CA ILE A 276 11.43 1.09 -15.51
C ILE A 276 10.82 -0.25 -15.06
N PRO A 277 9.52 -0.48 -15.31
CA PRO A 277 8.86 -1.68 -14.83
C PRO A 277 9.40 -2.92 -15.52
N GLN A 278 9.46 -4.03 -14.78
CA GLN A 278 9.80 -5.34 -15.32
C GLN A 278 11.17 -5.37 -16.05
N TYR A 279 12.13 -4.55 -15.60
CA TYR A 279 13.44 -4.41 -16.25
C TYR A 279 14.27 -5.71 -16.23
N TYR A 280 14.29 -6.41 -15.10
CA TYR A 280 15.08 -7.63 -14.91
C TYR A 280 14.33 -8.87 -15.43
N LYS A 281 14.27 -9.00 -16.75
CA LYS A 281 13.71 -10.14 -17.48
C LYS A 281 14.77 -10.75 -18.36
N THR A 282 15.02 -12.05 -18.20
CA THR A 282 15.98 -12.76 -19.04
C THR A 282 15.58 -14.23 -19.22
N GLU A 283 16.02 -14.79 -20.34
CA GLU A 283 16.00 -16.22 -20.65
C GLU A 283 17.42 -16.84 -20.62
N SER A 284 18.45 -16.06 -20.25
CA SER A 284 19.84 -16.50 -20.06
C SER A 284 20.20 -16.54 -18.58
N PHE A 285 20.76 -17.67 -18.15
CA PHE A 285 21.29 -17.82 -16.80
C PHE A 285 22.55 -16.95 -16.60
N GLU A 286 23.36 -16.78 -17.63
CA GLU A 286 24.57 -15.95 -17.61
C GLU A 286 24.25 -14.48 -17.37
N GLU A 287 23.18 -13.97 -17.99
CA GLU A 287 22.71 -12.61 -17.77
C GLU A 287 22.19 -12.42 -16.33
N LEU A 288 21.42 -13.39 -15.80
CA LEU A 288 21.00 -13.36 -14.40
C LEU A 288 22.21 -13.33 -13.46
N LYS A 289 23.20 -14.18 -13.70
CA LYS A 289 24.44 -14.22 -12.92
C LYS A 289 25.18 -12.89 -12.98
N PHE A 290 25.31 -12.31 -14.17
CA PHE A 290 25.91 -10.99 -14.35
C PHE A 290 25.20 -9.92 -13.50
N TRP A 291 23.87 -9.94 -13.39
CA TRP A 291 23.16 -9.01 -12.51
C TRP A 291 23.46 -9.25 -11.03
N PHE A 292 23.52 -10.50 -10.57
CA PHE A 292 23.90 -10.81 -9.19
C PHE A 292 25.32 -10.31 -8.84
N ASP A 293 26.23 -10.32 -9.81
CA ASP A 293 27.62 -9.89 -9.62
C ASP A 293 27.81 -8.36 -9.74
N THR A 294 26.95 -7.66 -10.49
CA THR A 294 27.16 -6.24 -10.85
C THR A 294 26.11 -5.27 -10.33
N ILE A 295 24.90 -5.74 -10.04
CA ILE A 295 23.77 -4.89 -9.65
C ILE A 295 23.54 -5.00 -8.14
N GLU A 296 23.44 -3.83 -7.51
CA GLU A 296 23.13 -3.74 -6.09
C GLU A 296 21.69 -4.22 -5.82
N LYS A 297 21.56 -5.14 -4.84
CA LYS A 297 20.27 -5.56 -4.31
C LYS A 297 19.63 -4.39 -3.56
N ALA A 298 18.34 -4.13 -3.77
CA ALA A 298 17.66 -2.97 -3.24
C ALA A 298 17.69 -2.96 -1.70
N PRO A 299 18.33 -1.96 -1.05
CA PRO A 299 18.28 -1.80 0.41
C PRO A 299 16.97 -1.17 0.90
N LEU A 300 16.27 -0.43 0.02
CA LEU A 300 15.08 0.32 0.35
C LEU A 300 13.95 -0.03 -0.62
N LEU A 301 12.72 0.11 -0.14
CA LEU A 301 11.50 0.07 -0.94
C LEU A 301 10.85 1.46 -0.91
N ASN A 302 10.68 2.08 -2.08
CA ASN A 302 9.95 3.34 -2.22
C ASN A 302 8.46 3.05 -2.46
N VAL A 303 7.58 3.81 -1.79
CA VAL A 303 6.12 3.65 -1.88
C VAL A 303 5.45 4.99 -2.11
N HIS A 304 4.44 5.00 -2.98
CA HIS A 304 3.61 6.16 -3.29
C HIS A 304 2.17 5.90 -2.86
N MET A 305 1.66 6.68 -1.91
CA MET A 305 0.27 6.58 -1.44
C MET A 305 -0.51 7.82 -1.86
N VAL A 306 -1.71 7.62 -2.39
CA VAL A 306 -2.64 8.69 -2.73
C VAL A 306 -3.73 8.75 -1.66
N GLN A 307 -3.87 9.90 -1.01
CA GLN A 307 -4.88 10.16 0.01
C GLN A 307 -6.01 11.00 -0.62
N PRO A 308 -7.23 10.43 -0.78
CA PRO A 308 -8.38 11.19 -1.26
C PRO A 308 -8.79 12.28 -0.25
N ILE A 309 -9.22 13.42 -0.77
CA ILE A 309 -9.83 14.47 0.04
C ILE A 309 -11.35 14.24 0.00
N PRO A 310 -11.99 14.02 1.17
CA PRO A 310 -13.41 13.68 1.22
C PRO A 310 -14.28 14.84 0.73
N SER A 311 -15.46 14.53 0.21
CA SER A 311 -16.52 15.49 -0.09
C SER A 311 -17.50 15.58 1.09
N SER A 312 -18.02 16.77 1.38
CA SER A 312 -19.08 17.03 2.37
C SER A 312 -20.33 16.17 2.20
N SER A 313 -20.58 15.65 1.01
CA SER A 313 -21.72 14.78 0.69
C SER A 313 -21.58 13.33 1.19
N ASP A 314 -20.41 12.90 1.68
CA ASP A 314 -20.09 11.48 1.92
C ASP A 314 -19.55 11.23 3.34
N GLU A 315 -20.23 11.77 4.37
CA GLU A 315 -19.86 11.60 5.80
C GLU A 315 -19.70 10.13 6.26
N ARG A 316 -20.21 9.16 5.48
CA ARG A 316 -20.15 7.73 5.79
C ARG A 316 -18.97 6.98 5.18
N ARG A 317 -18.23 7.58 4.24
CA ARG A 317 -17.06 6.95 3.60
C ARG A 317 -15.78 7.52 4.17
N VAL A 318 -15.06 6.71 4.94
CA VAL A 318 -13.70 7.03 5.39
C VAL A 318 -12.80 7.06 4.15
N PRO A 319 -12.11 8.17 3.82
CA PRO A 319 -11.22 8.22 2.67
C PRO A 319 -10.02 7.30 2.92
N ILE A 320 -9.96 6.18 2.21
CA ILE A 320 -8.90 5.18 2.38
C ILE A 320 -7.75 5.51 1.41
N PRO A 321 -6.50 5.63 1.91
CA PRO A 321 -5.35 5.83 1.04
C PRO A 321 -5.17 4.67 0.06
N PHE A 322 -4.84 5.02 -1.18
CA PHE A 322 -4.63 4.11 -2.29
C PHE A 322 -3.12 3.97 -2.57
N LEU A 323 -2.62 2.74 -2.65
CA LEU A 323 -1.23 2.47 -2.99
C LEU A 323 -1.03 2.61 -4.51
N LEU A 324 -0.42 3.69 -4.97
CA LEU A 324 -0.27 3.98 -6.39
C LEU A 324 0.82 3.13 -7.05
N GLY A 325 1.97 2.97 -6.39
CA GLY A 325 3.11 2.23 -6.91
C GLY A 325 4.16 1.94 -5.84
N ALA A 326 4.99 0.93 -6.08
CA ALA A 326 6.09 0.54 -5.19
C ALA A 326 7.25 -0.10 -5.98
N TYR A 327 8.49 0.16 -5.57
CA TYR A 327 9.68 -0.41 -6.22
C TYR A 327 10.93 -0.36 -5.34
N GLY A 328 11.88 -1.28 -5.58
CA GLY A 328 13.17 -1.32 -4.90
C GLY A 328 14.10 -0.20 -5.37
N VAL A 329 14.71 0.53 -4.43
CA VAL A 329 15.63 1.65 -4.69
C VAL A 329 16.86 1.62 -3.78
N THR A 330 17.84 2.45 -4.13
CA THR A 330 18.94 2.87 -3.26
C THR A 330 18.75 4.33 -2.86
N SER A 331 19.58 4.84 -1.95
CA SER A 331 19.61 6.27 -1.59
C SER A 331 20.21 7.17 -2.68
N LYS A 332 20.66 6.63 -3.82
CA LYS A 332 21.46 7.34 -4.84
C LYS A 332 20.64 8.20 -5.82
N PHE A 333 19.31 8.19 -5.78
CA PHE A 333 18.51 9.04 -6.66
C PHE A 333 18.51 10.49 -6.18
N THR A 334 18.37 11.42 -7.12
CA THR A 334 18.56 12.85 -6.86
C THR A 334 17.25 13.60 -6.63
N ALA A 335 17.34 14.84 -6.14
CA ALA A 335 16.21 15.77 -6.12
C ALA A 335 15.60 15.98 -7.53
N ASN A 336 16.40 15.95 -8.59
CA ASN A 336 15.91 16.06 -9.96
C ASN A 336 15.06 14.84 -10.38
N ASP A 337 15.45 13.64 -9.96
CA ASP A 337 14.67 12.42 -10.16
C ASP A 337 13.31 12.51 -9.46
N VAL A 338 13.29 13.03 -8.23
CA VAL A 338 12.04 13.27 -7.48
C VAL A 338 11.11 14.22 -8.24
N LEU A 339 11.63 15.35 -8.75
CA LEU A 339 10.82 16.33 -9.49
C LEU A 339 10.18 15.75 -10.75
N HIS A 340 10.95 15.00 -11.55
CA HIS A 340 10.43 14.35 -12.75
C HIS A 340 9.37 13.31 -12.41
N ARG A 341 9.58 12.53 -11.36
CA ARG A 341 8.61 11.55 -10.87
C ARG A 341 7.32 12.20 -10.39
N TRP A 342 7.38 13.27 -9.59
CA TRP A 342 6.20 14.00 -9.14
C TRP A 342 5.41 14.59 -10.29
N MET A 343 6.10 15.17 -11.28
CA MET A 343 5.45 15.69 -12.48
C MET A 343 4.79 14.59 -13.30
N PHE A 344 5.47 13.45 -13.49
CA PHE A 344 4.90 12.29 -14.17
C PHE A 344 3.62 11.80 -13.48
N ILE A 345 3.64 11.66 -12.15
CA ILE A 345 2.47 11.24 -11.36
C ILE A 345 1.34 12.28 -11.46
N PHE A 346 1.68 13.58 -11.40
CA PHE A 346 0.72 14.67 -11.55
C PHE A 346 0.02 14.62 -12.91
N GLU A 347 0.76 14.59 -14.01
CA GLU A 347 0.18 14.59 -15.36
C GLU A 347 -0.70 13.36 -15.62
N ASN A 348 -0.21 12.16 -15.30
CA ASN A 348 -0.99 10.92 -15.50
C ASN A 348 -2.25 10.88 -14.63
N SER A 349 -2.22 11.44 -13.42
CA SER A 349 -3.43 11.54 -12.59
C SER A 349 -4.39 12.59 -13.14
N PHE A 350 -3.86 13.71 -13.63
CA PHE A 350 -4.65 14.81 -14.18
C PHE A 350 -5.34 14.44 -15.49
N GLU A 351 -4.72 13.61 -16.33
CA GLU A 351 -5.34 12.99 -17.52
C GLU A 351 -6.57 12.14 -17.17
N LYS A 352 -6.62 11.58 -15.96
CA LYS A 352 -7.78 10.85 -15.39
C LYS A 352 -8.72 11.77 -14.61
N GLU A 353 -8.61 13.07 -14.81
CA GLU A 353 -9.35 14.14 -14.12
C GLU A 353 -9.10 14.21 -12.60
N ILE A 354 -8.07 13.53 -12.08
CA ILE A 354 -7.70 13.54 -10.66
C ILE A 354 -6.64 14.61 -10.41
N ARG A 355 -7.00 15.61 -9.60
CA ARG A 355 -6.12 16.72 -9.25
C ARG A 355 -5.36 16.43 -7.96
N ILE A 356 -4.06 16.18 -8.11
CA ILE A 356 -3.12 16.20 -6.98
C ILE A 356 -2.91 17.65 -6.52
N ILE A 357 -3.19 17.91 -5.24
CA ILE A 357 -2.96 19.23 -4.62
C ILE A 357 -1.49 19.41 -4.24
N GLY A 358 -0.84 18.34 -3.79
CA GLY A 358 0.51 18.42 -3.28
C GLY A 358 1.10 17.08 -2.87
N PHE A 359 2.34 17.16 -2.38
CA PHE A 359 3.15 16.02 -1.96
C PHE A 359 3.61 16.17 -0.50
N SER A 360 3.69 15.05 0.21
CA SER A 360 4.33 14.94 1.53
C SER A 360 5.40 13.87 1.56
N THR A 361 6.47 14.15 2.29
CA THR A 361 7.63 13.25 2.46
C THR A 361 8.25 13.47 3.84
N ASP A 362 9.18 12.61 4.23
CA ASP A 362 10.14 12.94 5.28
C ASP A 362 11.11 14.06 4.81
N ALA A 363 11.74 14.71 5.77
CA ALA A 363 12.75 15.76 5.61
C ALA A 363 14.14 15.20 5.28
N ASP A 364 14.20 14.19 4.41
CA ASP A 364 15.44 13.78 3.73
C ASP A 364 15.89 14.90 2.80
N ASN A 365 17.21 15.10 2.70
CA ASN A 365 17.82 16.20 1.95
C ASN A 365 17.35 16.29 0.50
N LYS A 366 17.20 15.16 -0.20
CA LYS A 366 16.78 15.15 -1.62
C LYS A 366 15.33 15.56 -1.81
N TYR A 367 14.43 15.12 -0.93
CA TYR A 367 13.02 15.53 -0.96
C TYR A 367 12.86 16.99 -0.55
N MET A 368 13.60 17.45 0.47
CA MET A 368 13.63 18.84 0.90
C MET A 368 14.09 19.76 -0.24
N ARG A 369 15.16 19.37 -0.95
CA ARG A 369 15.67 20.10 -2.12
C ARG A 369 14.63 20.12 -3.24
N ALA A 370 13.98 19.00 -3.55
CA ALA A 370 12.92 18.91 -4.54
C ALA A 370 11.73 19.84 -4.21
N MET A 371 11.23 19.82 -2.96
CA MET A 371 10.14 20.72 -2.53
C MET A 371 10.50 22.20 -2.72
N ARG A 372 11.73 22.59 -2.36
CA ARG A 372 12.21 23.97 -2.54
C ARG A 372 12.30 24.36 -4.00
N LEU A 373 12.84 23.49 -4.85
CA LEU A 373 12.95 23.73 -6.29
C LEU A 373 11.57 23.86 -6.96
N ALA A 374 10.63 22.98 -6.62
CA ALA A 374 9.28 22.99 -7.20
C ALA A 374 8.47 24.22 -6.76
N SER A 375 8.52 24.56 -5.47
CA SER A 375 7.80 25.72 -4.92
C SER A 375 8.46 27.07 -5.26
N GLY A 376 9.74 27.05 -5.64
CA GLY A 376 10.57 28.24 -5.76
C GLY A 376 10.95 28.85 -4.40
N PHE A 377 10.91 28.04 -3.33
CA PHE A 377 11.25 28.45 -1.98
C PHE A 377 12.77 28.53 -1.79
N PHE A 378 13.33 29.68 -2.16
CA PHE A 378 14.77 29.95 -2.13
C PHE A 378 15.59 28.86 -2.84
N ALA A 379 15.13 28.44 -4.01
CA ALA A 379 15.83 27.56 -4.94
C ALA A 379 15.21 27.75 -6.34
N SER A 380 16.00 27.55 -7.38
CA SER A 380 15.51 27.66 -8.77
C SER A 380 16.21 26.66 -9.68
N LEU A 381 15.43 25.95 -10.50
CA LEU A 381 15.95 25.16 -11.61
C LEU A 381 15.61 25.86 -12.93
N PRO A 382 16.59 26.32 -13.72
CA PRO A 382 16.32 27.03 -14.97
C PRO A 382 15.54 26.20 -16.00
N HIS A 383 15.76 24.88 -15.99
CA HIS A 383 15.25 23.95 -17.00
C HIS A 383 13.92 23.27 -16.63
N PHE A 384 13.45 23.41 -15.38
CA PHE A 384 12.22 22.78 -14.92
C PHE A 384 11.30 23.83 -14.29
N LYS A 385 10.33 24.32 -15.07
CA LYS A 385 9.49 25.45 -14.69
C LYS A 385 8.08 25.00 -14.29
N PHE A 386 7.95 24.51 -13.06
CA PHE A 386 6.64 24.22 -12.45
C PHE A 386 5.67 25.40 -12.52
N HIS A 387 6.19 26.62 -12.49
CA HIS A 387 5.44 27.88 -12.43
C HIS A 387 4.91 28.36 -13.78
N ASP A 388 5.25 27.69 -14.88
CA ASP A 388 4.73 28.02 -16.22
C ASP A 388 3.61 27.04 -16.64
N HIS A 389 3.20 26.14 -15.74
CA HIS A 389 2.19 25.12 -16.04
C HIS A 389 0.79 25.72 -16.27
N LEU A 390 -0.04 25.10 -17.10
CA LEU A 390 -1.37 25.64 -17.44
C LEU A 390 -2.34 25.61 -16.26
N HIS A 391 -2.18 24.63 -15.37
CA HIS A 391 -3.13 24.36 -14.30
C HIS A 391 -2.63 24.82 -12.92
N LEU A 392 -2.02 25.99 -12.82
CA LEU A 392 -1.51 26.55 -11.56
C LEU A 392 -2.64 26.98 -10.62
N PHE A 393 -2.43 26.77 -9.33
CA PHE A 393 -3.12 27.51 -8.29
C PHE A 393 -2.59 28.94 -8.22
N LYS A 394 -3.48 29.88 -7.92
CA LYS A 394 -3.14 31.31 -7.88
C LYS A 394 -3.72 31.94 -6.63
N ILE A 395 -2.90 32.51 -5.78
CA ILE A 395 -3.39 33.29 -4.63
C ILE A 395 -3.20 34.77 -4.87
N GLN A 396 -4.15 35.56 -4.40
CA GLN A 396 -3.95 37.00 -4.19
C GLN A 396 -3.17 37.19 -2.89
N LEU A 397 -2.06 37.93 -2.97
CA LEU A 397 -1.19 38.24 -1.83
C LEU A 397 -1.16 39.74 -1.62
N PRO A 398 -1.45 40.23 -0.39
CA PRO A 398 -1.25 41.62 -0.06
C PRO A 398 0.22 42.03 -0.16
N SER A 399 0.50 43.21 -0.73
CA SER A 399 1.87 43.68 -0.98
C SER A 399 2.66 43.92 0.31
N GLN A 400 1.97 44.13 1.44
CA GLN A 400 2.57 44.34 2.75
C GLN A 400 3.05 43.05 3.44
N TRP A 401 2.73 41.86 2.92
CA TRP A 401 3.12 40.57 3.52
C TRP A 401 4.58 40.21 3.25
N SER A 402 5.50 41.00 3.81
CA SER A 402 6.95 40.78 3.74
C SER A 402 7.41 39.48 4.42
N TRP A 403 6.57 38.88 5.25
CA TRP A 403 6.84 37.66 6.01
C TRP A 403 6.50 36.38 5.26
N PHE A 404 5.78 36.45 4.15
CA PHE A 404 5.38 35.32 3.31
C PHE A 404 6.31 35.18 2.09
N TYR A 405 6.90 33.99 1.91
CA TYR A 405 7.97 33.77 0.93
C TYR A 405 7.62 32.88 -0.26
N LEU A 406 6.44 32.24 -0.29
CA LEU A 406 6.03 31.48 -1.46
C LEU A 406 5.57 32.40 -2.58
N ARG A 407 5.81 31.98 -3.82
CA ARG A 407 5.30 32.69 -5.00
C ARG A 407 3.77 32.61 -5.06
N PRO A 408 3.08 33.63 -5.58
CA PRO A 408 1.62 33.63 -5.70
C PRO A 408 1.07 32.48 -6.57
N GLN A 409 1.89 31.91 -7.46
CA GLN A 409 1.51 30.84 -8.37
C GLN A 409 2.25 29.56 -8.01
N GLN A 410 1.51 28.49 -7.75
CA GLN A 410 2.05 27.18 -7.38
C GLN A 410 1.30 26.08 -8.15
N LEU A 411 2.03 25.09 -8.67
CA LEU A 411 1.37 23.90 -9.23
C LEU A 411 0.92 22.94 -8.14
N LEU A 412 1.79 22.77 -7.14
CA LEU A 412 1.71 21.78 -6.08
C LEU A 412 2.05 22.47 -4.75
N LEU A 413 1.41 21.99 -3.68
CA LEU A 413 1.76 22.31 -2.29
C LEU A 413 2.66 21.22 -1.71
N PHE A 414 3.42 21.57 -0.68
CA PHE A 414 4.37 20.64 -0.05
C PHE A 414 4.27 20.68 1.47
N PHE A 415 4.20 19.49 2.08
CA PHE A 415 4.18 19.33 3.53
C PHE A 415 5.23 18.31 3.95
N GLN A 416 6.08 18.70 4.88
CA GLN A 416 6.99 17.80 5.59
C GLN A 416 6.23 17.05 6.69
N ASP A 417 6.53 15.76 6.87
CA ASP A 417 5.83 14.96 7.87
C ASP A 417 6.01 15.58 9.28
N PRO A 418 4.89 15.96 9.94
CA PRO A 418 4.97 16.65 11.23
C PRO A 418 5.41 15.74 12.38
N ILE A 419 5.17 14.42 12.30
CA ILE A 419 5.67 13.44 13.28
C ILE A 419 7.18 13.37 13.22
N HIS A 420 7.76 13.27 12.02
CA HIS A 420 9.22 13.29 11.84
C HIS A 420 9.84 14.63 12.21
N LEU A 421 9.16 15.74 11.93
CA LEU A 421 9.60 17.06 12.39
C LEU A 421 9.69 17.11 13.93
N VAL A 422 8.69 16.59 14.64
CA VAL A 422 8.67 16.50 16.11
C VAL A 422 9.80 15.61 16.63
N THR A 423 10.03 14.43 16.04
CA THR A 423 11.12 13.54 16.48
C THR A 423 12.50 14.13 16.18
N LYS A 424 12.67 14.86 15.08
CA LYS A 424 13.93 15.58 14.77
C LYS A 424 14.27 16.64 15.82
N TRP A 425 13.28 17.40 16.29
CA TRP A 425 13.48 18.33 17.41
C TRP A 425 13.82 17.60 18.71
N ARG A 426 13.07 16.54 19.07
CA ARG A 426 13.40 15.71 20.24
C ARG A 426 14.84 15.20 20.17
N ASN A 427 15.24 14.60 19.04
CA ASN A 427 16.56 14.01 18.89
C ASN A 427 17.67 15.09 18.95
N ARG A 428 17.41 16.30 18.43
CA ARG A 428 18.35 17.42 18.57
C ARG A 428 18.52 17.88 20.02
N LEU A 429 17.47 17.85 20.84
CA LEU A 429 17.56 18.13 22.28
C LEU A 429 18.36 17.06 23.04
N LEU A 430 18.27 15.80 22.60
CA LEU A 430 18.95 14.66 23.22
C LEU A 430 20.39 14.43 22.69
N SER A 431 20.76 15.10 21.59
CA SER A 431 22.06 14.92 20.95
C SER A 431 23.19 15.50 21.80
N THR A 432 24.30 14.76 21.89
CA THR A 432 25.52 15.20 22.58
C THR A 432 26.37 16.16 21.75
N THR A 433 26.09 16.27 20.44
CA THR A 433 26.85 17.15 19.52
C THR A 433 26.29 18.57 19.48
N ALA A 434 25.02 18.73 19.88
CA ALA A 434 24.32 20.00 19.95
C ALA A 434 24.64 20.75 21.25
N ASP A 435 24.77 22.07 21.17
CA ASP A 435 24.88 22.98 22.31
C ASP A 435 23.85 24.08 22.15
N LEU A 436 22.58 23.69 22.18
CA LEU A 436 21.45 24.57 21.88
C LEU A 436 21.38 25.72 22.90
N CYS A 437 21.29 26.95 22.39
CA CYS A 437 21.10 28.12 23.23
C CYS A 437 20.12 29.10 22.61
N LEU A 438 19.19 29.60 23.42
CA LEU A 438 18.27 30.66 23.06
C LEU A 438 18.73 31.92 23.78
N GLY A 439 19.50 32.77 23.11
CA GLY A 439 20.03 33.94 23.78
C GLY A 439 21.07 33.59 24.84
N GLN A 440 20.85 34.07 26.07
CA GLN A 440 21.66 33.65 27.22
C GLN A 440 21.21 32.32 27.85
N ASP A 441 20.03 31.80 27.45
CA ASP A 441 19.43 30.64 28.09
C ASP A 441 19.90 29.36 27.41
N ARG A 442 20.35 28.40 28.21
CA ARG A 442 20.76 27.09 27.71
C ARG A 442 19.54 26.19 27.52
N ILE A 443 19.52 25.46 26.41
CA ILE A 443 18.53 24.44 26.13
C ILE A 443 19.20 23.10 26.34
N THR A 444 18.74 22.33 27.32
CA THR A 444 19.41 21.07 27.68
C THR A 444 18.45 20.06 28.27
N MET A 445 18.71 18.79 27.99
CA MET A 445 18.02 17.67 28.59
C MET A 445 18.30 17.51 30.09
N GLU A 446 19.36 18.13 30.63
CA GLU A 446 19.68 18.04 32.06
C GLU A 446 18.57 18.64 32.93
N HIS A 447 17.92 19.72 32.48
CA HIS A 447 16.77 20.27 33.19
C HIS A 447 15.62 19.26 33.36
N LEU A 448 15.45 18.36 32.38
CA LEU A 448 14.46 17.28 32.43
C LEU A 448 14.91 16.12 33.31
N ARG A 449 16.22 15.78 33.29
CA ARG A 449 16.81 14.76 34.17
C ARG A 449 16.72 15.17 35.63
N ASP A 450 16.92 16.44 35.93
CA ASP A 450 16.76 17.00 37.27
C ASP A 450 15.33 16.80 37.78
N ILE A 451 14.31 17.10 36.96
CA ILE A 451 12.91 16.89 37.33
C ILE A 451 12.62 15.40 37.56
N LEU A 452 13.11 14.54 36.65
CA LEU A 452 12.91 13.09 36.72
C LEU A 452 13.56 12.44 37.95
N ASN A 453 14.70 12.96 38.40
CA ASN A 453 15.48 12.42 39.52
C ASN A 453 15.29 13.22 40.83
N SER A 454 14.43 14.24 40.84
CA SER A 454 14.17 15.05 42.02
C SER A 454 13.33 14.29 43.04
N ASP A 455 13.67 14.41 44.32
CA ASP A 455 12.83 13.92 45.41
C ASP A 455 11.55 14.76 45.62
N GLN A 456 11.46 15.94 44.98
CA GLN A 456 10.33 16.86 45.11
C GLN A 456 9.14 16.47 44.21
N TYR A 457 9.40 15.80 43.09
CA TYR A 457 8.39 15.51 42.08
C TYR A 457 8.30 14.01 41.84
N THR A 458 7.09 13.51 41.68
CA THR A 458 6.82 12.12 41.36
C THR A 458 6.48 11.94 39.89
N LYS A 459 6.48 10.69 39.42
CA LYS A 459 6.02 10.35 38.06
C LYS A 459 4.60 10.83 37.76
N LEU A 460 3.73 10.96 38.76
CA LEU A 460 2.38 11.47 38.57
C LEU A 460 2.36 12.97 38.27
N ASP A 461 3.37 13.71 38.74
CA ASP A 461 3.47 15.15 38.53
C ASP A 461 4.04 15.48 37.15
N HIS A 462 5.07 14.74 36.70
CA HIS A 462 5.79 15.05 35.47
C HIS A 462 5.48 14.11 34.28
N GLY A 463 4.88 12.93 34.51
CA GLY A 463 4.52 11.94 33.48
C GLY A 463 5.67 11.20 32.77
N LEU A 464 6.89 11.72 32.85
CA LEU A 464 8.10 11.13 32.24
C LEU A 464 8.59 9.81 32.87
N THR A 465 9.36 9.06 32.07
CA THR A 465 10.12 7.87 32.44
C THR A 465 11.55 7.96 31.89
N LYS A 466 12.49 7.19 32.45
CA LYS A 466 13.89 7.17 31.99
C LYS A 466 14.04 6.88 30.49
N SER A 467 13.16 6.03 29.93
CA SER A 467 13.16 5.72 28.51
C SER A 467 12.74 6.90 27.62
N ASP A 468 11.95 7.85 28.12
CA ASP A 468 11.49 8.98 27.31
C ASP A 468 12.66 9.92 26.95
N LEU A 469 13.71 9.95 27.78
CA LEU A 469 14.96 10.70 27.59
C LEU A 469 16.10 9.85 26.99
N ASN A 470 15.80 8.65 26.47
CA ASN A 470 16.79 7.79 25.85
C ASN A 470 17.03 8.22 24.39
N PRO A 471 18.27 8.58 24.00
CA PRO A 471 18.58 8.98 22.62
C PRO A 471 18.59 7.82 21.62
N LYS A 472 18.66 6.56 22.08
CA LYS A 472 18.74 5.38 21.18
C LYS A 472 17.50 5.18 20.32
N ASP A 473 16.32 5.42 20.88
CA ASP A 473 15.06 5.28 20.15
C ASP A 473 14.70 6.63 19.49
N ARG A 474 15.23 6.83 18.28
CA ARG A 474 15.11 8.09 17.51
C ARG A 474 13.73 8.30 16.90
N GLN A 475 12.90 7.25 16.80
CA GLN A 475 11.56 7.31 16.21
C GLN A 475 10.45 7.41 17.27
N ASN A 476 10.79 7.57 18.55
CA ASN A 476 9.83 7.58 19.66
C ASN A 476 8.96 8.85 19.74
N TYR A 477 7.93 8.92 18.89
CA TYR A 477 6.95 10.00 18.95
C TYR A 477 6.19 10.08 20.28
N SER A 478 5.92 8.93 20.91
CA SER A 478 5.18 8.89 22.20
C SER A 478 5.91 9.64 23.31
N SER A 479 7.25 9.59 23.31
CA SER A 479 8.09 10.34 24.24
C SER A 479 7.99 11.84 23.98
N SER A 480 7.98 12.26 22.71
CA SER A 480 7.82 13.67 22.34
C SER A 480 6.50 14.25 22.84
N VAL A 481 5.40 13.49 22.80
CA VAL A 481 4.10 13.93 23.33
C VAL A 481 4.16 14.14 24.85
N LYS A 482 4.81 13.25 25.59
CA LYS A 482 4.98 13.42 27.05
C LYS A 482 5.86 14.61 27.41
N LEU A 483 6.91 14.86 26.61
CA LEU A 483 7.83 15.99 26.79
C LEU A 483 7.15 17.36 26.65
N VAL A 484 5.99 17.43 26.02
CA VAL A 484 5.22 18.67 25.84
C VAL A 484 3.95 18.72 26.68
N SER A 485 3.80 17.80 27.64
CA SER A 485 2.65 17.78 28.55
C SER A 485 2.54 19.08 29.36
N ASN A 486 1.31 19.55 29.60
CA ASN A 486 1.09 20.79 30.34
C ASN A 486 1.69 20.72 31.74
N ASP A 487 1.57 19.58 32.40
CA ASP A 487 2.08 19.38 33.76
C ASP A 487 3.60 19.58 33.81
N LEU A 488 4.35 18.97 32.87
CA LEU A 488 5.79 19.16 32.77
C LEU A 488 6.19 20.59 32.40
N LEU A 489 5.46 21.23 31.48
CA LEU A 489 5.74 22.61 31.09
C LEU A 489 5.52 23.59 32.25
N ASN A 490 4.50 23.36 33.08
CA ASN A 490 4.26 24.16 34.28
C ASN A 490 5.40 24.00 35.30
N LEU A 491 5.88 22.77 35.53
CA LEU A 491 7.02 22.52 36.41
C LEU A 491 8.32 23.19 35.91
N LEU A 492 8.54 23.24 34.59
CA LEU A 492 9.67 23.96 34.01
C LEU A 492 9.52 25.48 34.10
N ALA A 493 8.29 26.00 34.09
CA ALA A 493 8.04 27.44 34.21
C ALA A 493 8.40 28.00 35.59
N ASP A 494 8.30 27.18 36.64
CA ASP A 494 8.70 27.56 38.01
C ASP A 494 10.23 27.64 38.18
N ARG A 495 11.01 27.14 37.21
CA ARG A 495 12.47 27.12 37.23
C ARG A 495 13.08 28.25 36.40
N THR A 496 13.82 29.14 37.06
CA THR A 496 14.47 30.28 36.39
C THR A 496 15.61 29.88 35.44
N ASP A 497 16.28 28.76 35.70
CA ASP A 497 17.39 28.23 34.88
C ASP A 497 16.90 27.47 33.63
N ALA A 498 15.65 27.02 33.62
CA ALA A 498 15.10 26.16 32.59
C ALA A 498 14.35 26.90 31.46
N HIS A 499 14.32 28.24 31.46
CA HIS A 499 13.50 29.03 30.53
C HIS A 499 13.75 28.71 29.05
N GLY A 500 15.01 28.57 28.62
CA GLY A 500 15.33 28.20 27.24
C GLY A 500 14.77 26.83 26.85
N THR A 501 14.78 25.88 27.79
CA THR A 501 14.22 24.53 27.58
C THR A 501 12.70 24.55 27.55
N LEU A 502 12.06 25.38 28.39
CA LEU A 502 10.62 25.63 28.34
C LEU A 502 10.20 26.16 26.96
N VAL A 503 10.86 27.19 26.45
CA VAL A 503 10.55 27.77 25.12
C VAL A 503 10.75 26.74 24.01
N TYR A 504 11.80 25.92 24.11
CA TYR A 504 12.05 24.83 23.16
C TYR A 504 10.91 23.80 23.14
N LEU A 505 10.45 23.35 24.31
CA LEU A 505 9.35 22.38 24.41
C LEU A 505 8.00 22.98 24.06
N GLN A 506 7.78 24.27 24.34
CA GLN A 506 6.61 25.00 23.84
C GLN A 506 6.62 25.11 22.31
N SER A 507 7.79 25.32 21.71
CA SER A 507 7.96 25.30 20.25
C SER A 507 7.64 23.92 19.66
N LEU A 508 8.08 22.85 20.33
CA LEU A 508 7.71 21.47 19.98
C LEU A 508 6.20 21.24 20.07
N LYS A 509 5.55 21.76 21.13
CA LYS A 509 4.10 21.69 21.31
C LYS A 509 3.34 22.40 20.18
N MET A 510 3.84 23.55 19.72
CA MET A 510 3.24 24.30 18.62
C MET A 510 3.21 23.48 17.31
N ILE A 511 4.22 22.64 17.05
CA ILE A 511 4.22 21.73 15.89
C ILE A 511 3.05 20.74 16.01
N ILE A 512 2.88 20.13 17.19
CA ILE A 512 1.82 19.15 17.46
C ILE A 512 0.43 19.80 17.32
N THR A 513 0.21 20.95 17.94
CA THR A 513 -1.06 21.68 17.86
C THR A 513 -1.36 22.13 16.42
N ALA A 514 -0.36 22.62 15.69
CA ALA A 514 -0.54 23.12 14.33
C ALA A 514 -0.83 22.03 13.29
N TYR A 515 -0.27 20.82 13.43
CA TYR A 515 -0.29 19.83 12.34
C TYR A 515 -0.82 18.44 12.72
N ILE A 516 -0.87 18.08 14.01
CA ILE A 516 -1.18 16.70 14.44
C ILE A 516 -2.48 16.62 15.25
N GLU A 517 -2.72 17.57 16.15
CA GLU A 517 -3.85 17.54 17.10
C GLU A 517 -5.19 17.76 16.40
N LYS A 518 -6.08 16.76 16.46
CA LYS A 518 -7.34 16.68 15.68
C LYS A 518 -8.38 17.76 15.96
N SER A 519 -8.42 18.24 17.19
CA SER A 519 -9.40 19.19 17.69
C SER A 519 -9.06 20.66 17.40
N THR A 520 -7.85 20.95 16.92
CA THR A 520 -7.39 22.32 16.74
C THR A 520 -8.07 23.00 15.54
N THR A 521 -8.56 24.22 15.77
CA THR A 521 -9.18 25.05 14.73
C THR A 521 -8.16 25.61 13.72
N ILE A 522 -8.61 26.07 12.56
CA ILE A 522 -7.71 26.64 11.54
C ILE A 522 -6.98 27.90 12.03
N THR A 523 -7.66 28.77 12.79
CA THR A 523 -7.05 29.98 13.36
C THR A 523 -5.91 29.63 14.32
N GLU A 524 -6.15 28.70 15.25
CA GLU A 524 -5.14 28.23 16.21
C GLU A 524 -3.95 27.55 15.52
N ARG A 525 -4.18 26.86 14.40
CA ARG A 525 -3.13 26.24 13.59
C ARG A 525 -2.27 27.28 12.89
N LEU A 526 -2.90 28.29 12.29
CA LEU A 526 -2.18 29.42 11.69
C LEU A 526 -1.37 30.17 12.75
N GLU A 527 -1.98 30.49 13.90
CA GLU A 527 -1.27 31.19 14.98
C GLU A 527 -0.08 30.36 15.50
N SER A 528 -0.28 29.07 15.77
CA SER A 528 0.77 28.19 16.31
C SER A 528 1.91 27.97 15.32
N SER A 529 1.58 27.71 14.04
CA SER A 529 2.58 27.51 12.99
C SER A 529 3.41 28.76 12.74
N TRP A 530 2.79 29.94 12.64
CA TRP A 530 3.50 31.19 12.41
C TRP A 530 4.24 31.69 13.66
N CYS A 531 3.71 31.45 14.86
CA CYS A 531 4.43 31.75 16.10
C CYS A 531 5.74 30.98 16.15
N LEU A 532 5.71 29.69 15.79
CA LEU A 532 6.90 28.86 15.66
C LEU A 532 7.88 29.40 14.61
N VAL A 533 7.39 29.77 13.41
CA VAL A 533 8.22 30.42 12.37
C VAL A 533 8.94 31.64 12.94
N PHE A 534 8.23 32.53 13.64
CA PHE A 534 8.82 33.74 14.18
C PHE A 534 9.80 33.48 15.33
N VAL A 535 9.53 32.51 16.22
CA VAL A 535 10.50 32.05 17.22
C VAL A 535 11.78 31.57 16.52
N CYS A 536 11.66 30.72 15.51
CA CYS A 536 12.80 30.22 14.75
C CYS A 536 13.55 31.35 14.01
N ARG A 537 12.85 32.30 13.38
CA ARG A 537 13.47 33.44 12.68
C ARG A 537 14.21 34.37 13.63
N LEU A 538 13.64 34.68 14.78
CA LEU A 538 14.28 35.51 15.82
C LEU A 538 15.51 34.81 16.39
N TRP A 539 15.37 33.52 16.73
CA TRP A 539 16.47 32.70 17.24
C TRP A 539 17.60 32.57 16.21
N TRP A 540 17.28 32.21 14.96
CA TRP A 540 18.26 32.10 13.89
C TRP A 540 18.97 33.43 13.61
N SER A 541 18.21 34.53 13.51
CA SER A 541 18.79 35.87 13.31
C SER A 541 19.74 36.23 14.45
N TRP A 542 19.41 35.90 15.68
CA TRP A 542 20.30 36.10 16.82
C TRP A 542 21.60 35.28 16.68
N THR A 543 21.51 33.98 16.37
CA THR A 543 22.70 33.12 16.18
C THR A 543 23.63 33.62 15.07
N LYS A 544 23.09 34.19 13.98
CA LYS A 544 23.88 34.77 12.89
C LYS A 544 24.58 36.07 13.28
N ASN A 545 24.03 36.81 14.24
CA ASN A 545 24.57 38.10 14.69
C ASN A 545 25.47 37.99 15.94
N LEU A 546 25.69 36.78 16.46
CA LEU A 546 26.49 36.54 17.67
C LEU A 546 28.00 36.79 17.56
N LYS A 547 28.59 37.00 16.35
CA LYS A 547 30.04 37.26 16.21
C LYS A 547 30.42 38.22 15.05
N VAL A 548 30.53 39.52 15.36
CA VAL A 548 31.55 40.44 14.78
C VAL A 548 32.47 40.90 15.91
N SER A 549 33.36 40.02 16.33
CA SER A 549 34.61 40.36 17.02
C SER A 549 35.62 39.34 16.55
N LYS A 550 36.18 39.58 15.37
CA LYS A 550 37.34 38.83 14.89
C LYS A 550 38.50 39.19 15.80
N PRO A 551 39.15 38.25 16.50
CA PRO A 551 40.43 38.54 17.12
C PRO A 551 41.42 38.92 16.01
N SER A 552 42.21 39.95 16.31
CA SER A 552 43.31 40.44 15.49
C SER A 552 44.13 39.28 14.92
N LYS A 553 44.47 39.39 13.64
CA LYS A 553 45.40 38.50 12.96
C LYS A 553 46.69 38.40 13.77
N THR A 554 47.04 37.21 14.22
CA THR A 554 48.45 36.84 14.33
C THR A 554 48.62 35.32 14.26
N THR A 555 49.51 34.95 13.35
CA THR A 555 50.21 33.68 13.25
C THR A 555 49.47 32.50 12.62
N THR A 556 49.80 32.34 11.35
CA THR A 556 49.65 31.19 10.46
C THR A 556 50.03 29.84 11.11
N VAL A 557 49.07 28.93 11.18
CA VAL A 557 49.28 27.49 10.91
C VAL A 557 48.08 27.00 10.09
N LYS A 558 48.35 26.52 8.87
CA LYS A 558 47.36 25.92 7.97
C LYS A 558 46.93 24.56 8.53
N THR A 559 45.73 24.49 9.09
CA THR A 559 44.94 23.26 9.15
C THR A 559 43.58 23.54 8.52
N ASN A 560 43.29 22.85 7.42
CA ASN A 560 42.03 22.92 6.69
C ASN A 560 40.92 22.20 7.47
N LYS A 561 40.40 22.82 8.54
CA LYS A 561 39.11 22.43 9.13
C LYS A 561 38.36 23.69 9.54
N LYS A 562 37.75 24.35 8.56
CA LYS A 562 36.91 25.53 8.78
C LYS A 562 35.52 25.07 9.21
N MET A 563 35.41 24.51 10.43
CA MET A 563 34.10 24.20 11.03
C MET A 563 33.34 25.51 11.24
N ASN A 564 32.25 25.72 10.51
CA ASN A 564 31.31 26.80 10.75
C ASN A 564 30.64 26.56 12.12
N SER A 565 31.09 27.26 13.15
CA SER A 565 30.71 27.05 14.56
C SER A 565 29.24 27.37 14.91
N ASN A 566 28.39 27.72 13.95
CA ASN A 566 27.05 28.26 14.23
C ASN A 566 25.92 27.23 14.19
N GLY A 567 26.14 26.02 13.63
CA GLY A 567 25.12 24.95 13.56
C GLY A 567 24.78 24.33 14.92
N LYS A 568 25.74 24.31 15.85
CA LYS A 568 25.58 23.69 17.18
C LYS A 568 24.57 24.40 18.09
N TYR A 569 24.35 25.70 17.89
CA TYR A 569 23.53 26.54 18.76
C TYR A 569 22.06 26.64 18.33
N PHE A 570 21.68 25.99 17.23
CA PHE A 570 20.35 26.07 16.62
C PHE A 570 19.83 24.66 16.26
N ILE A 571 18.53 24.58 15.96
CA ILE A 571 17.96 23.39 15.32
C ILE A 571 18.62 23.14 13.96
N THR A 572 18.54 21.90 13.47
CA THR A 572 19.15 21.54 12.18
C THR A 572 18.49 22.32 11.04
N LYS A 573 19.25 22.59 9.98
CA LYS A 573 18.75 23.33 8.81
C LYS A 573 17.53 22.66 8.16
N PRO A 574 17.47 21.32 7.97
CA PRO A 574 16.26 20.66 7.47
C PRO A 574 15.03 20.85 8.37
N ALA A 575 15.21 20.80 9.70
CA ALA A 575 14.10 21.03 10.64
C ALA A 575 13.58 22.47 10.57
N TYR A 576 14.48 23.46 10.47
CA TYR A 576 14.09 24.86 10.27
C TYR A 576 13.35 25.09 8.95
N LEU A 577 13.84 24.53 7.85
CA LEU A 577 13.18 24.64 6.54
C LEU A 577 11.81 23.95 6.54
N SER A 578 11.66 22.84 7.27
CA SER A 578 10.37 22.15 7.42
C SER A 578 9.32 23.02 8.11
N VAL A 579 9.71 23.74 9.17
CA VAL A 579 8.84 24.72 9.86
C VAL A 579 8.37 25.79 8.88
N GLU A 580 9.30 26.38 8.13
CA GLU A 580 8.99 27.42 7.14
C GLU A 580 8.06 26.89 6.04
N ILE A 581 8.40 25.75 5.41
CA ILE A 581 7.63 25.15 4.31
C ILE A 581 6.21 24.81 4.78
N ASN A 582 6.04 24.15 5.93
CA ASN A 582 4.72 23.75 6.40
C ASN A 582 3.83 24.96 6.72
N ALA A 583 4.37 26.00 7.36
CA ALA A 583 3.59 27.19 7.71
C ALA A 583 3.15 27.98 6.47
N HIS A 584 4.05 28.13 5.49
CA HIS A 584 3.72 28.81 4.24
C HIS A 584 2.68 28.04 3.42
N ASN A 585 2.82 26.72 3.31
CA ASN A 585 1.87 25.89 2.55
C ASN A 585 0.52 25.80 3.27
N LEU A 586 0.48 25.81 4.60
CA LEU A 586 -0.77 25.88 5.38
C LEU A 586 -1.53 27.18 5.09
N LEU A 587 -0.86 28.33 5.14
CA LEU A 587 -1.50 29.60 4.80
C LEU A 587 -1.92 29.65 3.32
N TYR A 588 -1.09 29.15 2.41
CA TYR A 588 -1.43 29.06 0.99
C TYR A 588 -2.71 28.23 0.78
N LEU A 589 -2.83 27.09 1.46
CA LEU A 589 -4.00 26.23 1.42
C LEU A 589 -5.26 26.95 1.93
N VAL A 590 -5.17 27.68 3.04
CA VAL A 590 -6.27 28.49 3.58
C VAL A 590 -6.75 29.52 2.55
N LEU A 591 -5.81 30.23 1.91
CA LEU A 591 -6.13 31.21 0.86
C LEU A 591 -6.80 30.54 -0.35
N LEU A 592 -6.37 29.36 -0.77
CA LEU A 592 -7.01 28.65 -1.88
C LEU A 592 -8.46 28.26 -1.58
N VAL A 593 -8.75 27.87 -0.34
CA VAL A 593 -10.14 27.57 0.06
C VAL A 593 -10.97 28.86 0.16
N GLN A 594 -10.45 29.93 0.77
CA GLN A 594 -11.13 31.23 0.82
C GLN A 594 -11.45 31.76 -0.57
N GLN A 595 -10.49 31.61 -1.50
CA GLN A 595 -10.62 32.03 -2.90
C GLN A 595 -11.36 30.99 -3.77
N LYS A 596 -11.98 29.97 -3.16
CA LYS A 596 -12.83 28.95 -3.80
C LYS A 596 -12.14 28.15 -4.91
N GLN A 597 -10.82 28.03 -4.88
CA GLN A 597 -10.05 27.15 -5.77
C GLN A 597 -9.97 25.71 -5.25
N LEU A 598 -10.16 25.52 -3.95
CA LEU A 598 -10.20 24.21 -3.30
C LEU A 598 -11.44 24.07 -2.41
N PRO A 599 -11.94 22.83 -2.20
CA PRO A 599 -13.04 22.56 -1.29
C PRO A 599 -12.61 22.74 0.17
N LYS A 600 -13.55 23.02 1.09
CA LYS A 600 -13.25 23.26 2.52
C LYS A 600 -12.58 22.07 3.18
N GLU A 601 -12.92 20.87 2.73
CA GLU A 601 -12.41 19.59 3.18
C GLU A 601 -10.89 19.45 2.93
N ALA A 602 -10.32 20.25 2.02
CA ALA A 602 -8.88 20.33 1.81
C ALA A 602 -8.13 20.85 3.05
N LEU A 603 -8.81 21.51 3.98
CA LEU A 603 -8.24 22.01 5.25
C LEU A 603 -8.07 20.92 6.30
N ASN A 604 -8.50 19.69 5.99
CA ASN A 604 -8.17 18.52 6.78
C ASN A 604 -6.69 18.14 6.58
N ILE A 605 -5.80 18.97 7.11
CA ILE A 605 -4.34 18.82 6.95
C ILE A 605 -3.78 17.56 7.63
N TYR A 606 -4.56 16.83 8.44
CA TYR A 606 -4.16 15.51 8.95
C TYR A 606 -4.01 14.47 7.82
N LEU A 607 -4.52 14.78 6.63
CA LEU A 607 -4.34 13.98 5.43
C LEU A 607 -3.02 14.29 4.72
N PHE A 608 -2.31 15.37 5.09
CA PHE A 608 -1.17 15.92 4.36
C PHE A 608 0.15 15.56 5.08
N ASN A 609 0.40 14.26 5.25
CA ASN A 609 1.61 13.69 5.86
C ASN A 609 1.92 12.31 5.27
N SER A 610 3.07 11.72 5.63
CA SER A 610 3.49 10.40 5.12
C SER A 610 3.00 9.22 5.98
N GLN A 611 2.07 9.44 6.92
CA GLN A 611 1.58 8.37 7.80
C GLN A 611 0.83 7.26 7.05
N ALA A 612 0.31 7.54 5.85
CA ALA A 612 -0.25 6.52 4.97
C ALA A 612 0.81 5.51 4.50
N CYS A 613 2.03 5.98 4.21
CA CYS A 613 3.18 5.12 3.89
C CYS A 613 3.56 4.28 5.11
N GLU A 614 3.74 4.91 6.27
CA GLU A 614 4.12 4.22 7.51
C GLU A 614 3.11 3.16 7.96
N SER A 615 1.82 3.50 7.88
CA SER A 615 0.74 2.55 8.14
C SER A 615 0.81 1.35 7.18
N THR A 616 1.09 1.59 5.90
CA THR A 616 1.25 0.54 4.90
C THR A 616 2.45 -0.35 5.21
N PHE A 617 3.60 0.22 5.56
CA PHE A 617 4.79 -0.53 5.97
C PHE A 617 4.51 -1.39 7.22
N ARG A 618 3.92 -0.82 8.26
CA ARG A 618 3.57 -1.55 9.48
C ARG A 618 2.59 -2.70 9.21
N ASN A 619 1.56 -2.45 8.40
CA ASN A 619 0.58 -3.47 8.06
C ASN A 619 1.20 -4.60 7.23
N THR A 620 2.08 -4.31 6.27
CA THR A 620 2.76 -5.37 5.50
C THR A 620 3.80 -6.13 6.32
N ARG A 621 4.46 -5.49 7.30
CA ARG A 621 5.29 -6.19 8.30
C ARG A 621 4.47 -7.12 9.19
N SER A 622 3.25 -6.73 9.55
CA SER A 622 2.35 -7.57 10.38
C SER A 622 1.74 -8.77 9.64
N LEU A 623 1.76 -8.76 8.29
CA LEU A 623 1.29 -9.86 7.45
C LEU A 623 2.41 -10.90 7.23
N SER A 624 3.04 -11.39 8.29
CA SER A 624 4.05 -12.46 8.23
C SER A 624 3.42 -13.85 8.00
N GLY A 625 4.24 -14.81 7.57
CA GLY A 625 3.78 -16.19 7.34
C GLY A 625 3.48 -16.93 8.65
N ALA A 626 2.77 -18.06 8.53
CA ALA A 626 2.44 -18.89 9.69
C ALA A 626 3.73 -19.39 10.36
N PHE A 627 3.85 -19.19 11.67
CA PHE A 627 5.04 -19.50 12.48
C PHE A 627 6.28 -18.62 12.21
N SER A 628 6.18 -17.59 11.37
CA SER A 628 7.27 -16.64 11.15
C SER A 628 7.15 -15.42 12.05
N THR A 629 8.13 -15.25 12.94
CA THR A 629 8.33 -14.02 13.72
C THR A 629 9.07 -12.94 12.93
N ILE A 630 9.47 -13.22 11.69
CA ILE A 630 10.21 -12.30 10.84
C ILE A 630 9.26 -11.19 10.38
N VAL A 631 9.39 -10.03 11.02
CA VAL A 631 8.65 -8.80 10.68
C VAL A 631 9.18 -8.12 9.41
N ASN A 632 10.42 -8.37 9.04
CA ASN A 632 11.02 -7.80 7.83
C ASN A 632 10.58 -8.54 6.56
N PHE A 633 10.70 -7.89 5.41
CA PHE A 633 10.25 -8.43 4.13
C PHE A 633 11.22 -8.05 3.00
N THR A 634 11.26 -8.86 1.94
CA THR A 634 11.89 -8.48 0.67
C THR A 634 10.95 -7.59 -0.15
N VAL A 635 11.44 -6.95 -1.22
CA VAL A 635 10.60 -6.19 -2.16
C VAL A 635 9.46 -7.06 -2.70
N ASN A 636 9.75 -8.30 -3.11
CA ASN A 636 8.74 -9.22 -3.62
C ASN A 636 7.68 -9.59 -2.57
N ASP A 637 8.10 -9.77 -1.32
CA ASP A 637 7.17 -10.07 -0.22
C ASP A 637 6.23 -8.89 0.04
N PHE A 638 6.71 -7.64 -0.04
CA PHE A 638 5.85 -6.46 0.03
C PHE A 638 4.81 -6.44 -1.10
N LEU A 639 5.22 -6.67 -2.35
CA LEU A 639 4.29 -6.68 -3.50
C LEU A 639 3.19 -7.73 -3.34
N ARG A 640 3.52 -8.93 -2.84
CA ARG A 640 2.51 -9.97 -2.53
C ARG A 640 1.60 -9.60 -1.35
N ARG A 641 2.16 -9.07 -0.26
CA ARG A 641 1.39 -8.72 0.95
C ARG A 641 0.50 -7.49 0.74
N SER A 642 0.94 -6.53 -0.08
CA SER A 642 0.20 -5.31 -0.40
C SER A 642 -1.07 -5.57 -1.24
N GLN A 643 -1.11 -6.64 -2.04
CA GLN A 643 -2.33 -7.09 -2.71
C GLN A 643 -3.40 -7.49 -1.69
N LYS A 644 -3.03 -8.29 -0.68
CA LYS A 644 -3.93 -8.68 0.43
C LYS A 644 -4.42 -7.46 1.19
N LEU A 645 -3.53 -6.50 1.46
CA LEU A 645 -3.89 -5.25 2.14
C LEU A 645 -4.85 -4.38 1.30
N SER A 646 -4.61 -4.27 -0.01
CA SER A 646 -5.48 -3.54 -0.94
C SER A 646 -6.89 -4.16 -1.00
N MET A 647 -6.97 -5.49 -0.97
CA MET A 647 -8.24 -6.22 -0.92
C MET A 647 -9.01 -5.93 0.38
N LEU A 648 -8.34 -5.94 1.54
CA LEU A 648 -8.96 -5.56 2.82
C LEU A 648 -9.45 -4.10 2.81
N ASN A 649 -8.66 -3.18 2.25
CA ASN A 649 -9.01 -1.78 2.16
C ASN A 649 -10.23 -1.56 1.27
N LYS A 650 -10.33 -2.25 0.13
CA LYS A 650 -11.51 -2.22 -0.74
C LYS A 650 -12.77 -2.70 0.01
N MET A 651 -12.68 -3.84 0.70
CA MET A 651 -13.80 -4.33 1.53
C MET A 651 -14.21 -3.35 2.62
N LYS A 652 -13.25 -2.63 3.22
CA LYS A 652 -13.54 -1.60 4.23
C LYS A 652 -14.28 -0.40 3.64
N CYS A 653 -13.95 0.00 2.41
CA CYS A 653 -14.66 1.05 1.69
C CYS A 653 -16.11 0.65 1.39
N ASP A 654 -16.29 -0.60 0.96
CA ASP A 654 -17.58 -1.15 0.54
C ASP A 654 -18.52 -1.47 1.73
N GLN A 655 -18.08 -1.33 2.99
CA GLN A 655 -18.89 -1.56 4.20
C GLN A 655 -20.22 -0.79 4.22
N SER A 656 -20.29 0.36 3.54
CA SER A 656 -21.52 1.14 3.41
C SER A 656 -22.61 0.44 2.60
N ASN A 657 -22.24 -0.52 1.74
CA ASN A 657 -23.13 -1.30 0.88
C ASN A 657 -23.16 -2.80 1.25
N GLU A 658 -22.32 -3.25 2.20
CA GLU A 658 -22.12 -4.66 2.54
C GLU A 658 -22.48 -5.00 3.98
N SER A 659 -22.84 -6.26 4.18
CA SER A 659 -23.25 -6.82 5.48
C SER A 659 -22.09 -7.17 6.42
N LEU A 660 -20.84 -6.88 6.03
CA LEU A 660 -19.62 -7.19 6.79
C LEU A 660 -19.16 -5.99 7.62
N LEU A 661 -19.08 -6.19 8.93
CA LEU A 661 -18.60 -5.18 9.87
C LEU A 661 -17.15 -5.46 10.27
N PHE A 662 -16.28 -4.47 10.14
CA PHE A 662 -14.91 -4.57 10.67
C PHE A 662 -14.80 -3.86 12.02
N PRO A 663 -13.99 -4.37 12.95
CA PRO A 663 -13.82 -3.75 14.25
C PRO A 663 -13.13 -2.39 14.11
N VAL A 664 -13.77 -1.36 14.68
CA VAL A 664 -13.14 -0.04 14.89
C VAL A 664 -12.57 -0.02 16.30
N HIS A 665 -11.26 0.25 16.42
CA HIS A 665 -10.60 0.34 17.72
C HIS A 665 -11.30 1.38 18.60
N HIS A 666 -11.52 1.07 19.88
CA HIS A 666 -12.30 1.92 20.81
C HIS A 666 -11.77 3.36 20.91
N LYS A 667 -10.45 3.56 20.78
CA LYS A 667 -9.81 4.90 20.72
C LYS A 667 -10.18 5.73 19.48
N HIS A 668 -10.63 5.11 18.39
CA HIS A 668 -11.03 5.78 17.15
C HIS A 668 -12.55 5.95 17.02
N ARG A 669 -13.36 5.39 17.93
CA ARG A 669 -14.83 5.57 17.93
C ARG A 669 -15.29 7.00 18.20
N GLN A 670 -14.43 7.82 18.82
CA GLN A 670 -14.74 9.23 19.14
C GLN A 670 -14.33 10.20 18.02
N ASP A 671 -13.53 9.76 17.03
CA ASP A 671 -13.03 10.61 15.94
C ASP A 671 -14.11 10.96 14.89
N THR A 672 -15.28 10.31 14.92
CA THR A 672 -16.36 10.48 13.92
C THR A 672 -17.12 11.82 14.01
N HIS A 673 -16.87 12.66 15.02
CA HIS A 673 -17.55 13.96 15.20
C HIS A 673 -16.72 15.19 14.75
N LEU A 674 -15.57 15.00 14.10
CA LEU A 674 -14.55 16.05 13.92
C LEU A 674 -14.73 17.01 12.72
N LEU A 675 -15.75 16.87 11.89
CA LEU A 675 -16.01 17.83 10.79
C LEU A 675 -16.41 19.23 11.29
N SER A 676 -16.82 19.35 12.57
CA SER A 676 -17.23 20.62 13.19
C SER A 676 -16.07 21.58 13.51
N THR A 677 -14.80 21.22 13.29
CA THR A 677 -13.64 22.11 13.49
C THR A 677 -13.13 22.76 12.21
N LEU A 678 -13.75 22.48 11.05
CA LEU A 678 -13.41 23.02 9.73
C LEU A 678 -14.14 24.32 9.39
N HIS A 679 -14.81 24.99 10.35
CA HIS A 679 -15.52 26.23 10.09
C HIS A 679 -14.54 27.35 9.73
N LEU A 680 -14.52 27.71 8.43
CA LEU A 680 -13.77 28.83 7.88
C LEU A 680 -14.66 30.03 7.56
N GLU A 681 -15.95 29.97 7.90
CA GLU A 681 -16.97 30.89 7.40
C GLU A 681 -16.80 32.35 7.87
N ASP A 682 -15.89 32.61 8.81
CA ASP A 682 -15.70 33.92 9.44
C ASP A 682 -14.25 34.44 9.44
N ILE A 683 -13.35 33.92 8.59
CA ILE A 683 -11.96 34.43 8.50
C ILE A 683 -11.80 35.19 7.18
N ASP A 684 -11.63 36.51 7.25
CA ASP A 684 -11.21 37.34 6.11
C ASP A 684 -9.68 37.57 6.07
N GLU A 685 -9.20 38.37 5.10
CA GLU A 685 -7.76 38.68 4.99
C GLU A 685 -7.23 39.52 6.18
N LEU A 686 -8.06 40.40 6.75
CA LEU A 686 -7.70 41.20 7.93
C LEU A 686 -7.57 40.30 9.16
N ASP A 687 -8.42 39.29 9.29
CA ASP A 687 -8.32 38.28 10.34
C ASP A 687 -7.02 37.49 10.23
N ILE A 688 -6.62 37.09 9.01
CA ILE A 688 -5.32 36.43 8.79
C ILE A 688 -4.18 37.34 9.23
N GLU A 689 -4.14 38.59 8.77
CA GLU A 689 -3.07 39.52 9.14
C GLU A 689 -3.01 39.73 10.67
N GLN A 690 -4.16 39.85 11.33
CA GLN A 690 -4.23 39.96 12.78
C GLN A 690 -3.75 38.67 13.49
N ILE A 691 -4.08 37.48 12.98
CA ILE A 691 -3.58 36.20 13.50
C ILE A 691 -2.06 36.14 13.39
N ILE A 692 -1.48 36.54 12.24
CA ILE A 692 -0.02 36.54 12.04
C ILE A 692 0.67 37.57 12.95
N LEU A 693 0.07 38.76 13.13
CA LEU A 693 0.58 39.76 14.07
C LEU A 693 0.53 39.25 15.52
N ASN A 694 -0.57 38.61 15.92
CA ASN A 694 -0.69 37.99 17.25
C ASN A 694 0.36 36.91 17.45
N ALA A 695 0.58 36.06 16.44
CA ALA A 695 1.62 35.03 16.45
C ALA A 695 3.03 35.65 16.60
N TYR A 696 3.29 36.79 15.96
CA TYR A 696 4.55 37.52 16.11
C TYR A 696 4.74 38.07 17.53
N TYR A 697 3.72 38.71 18.10
CA TYR A 697 3.78 39.22 19.48
C TYR A 697 3.92 38.09 20.51
N ARG A 698 3.27 36.96 20.28
CA ARG A 698 3.43 35.75 21.09
C ARG A 698 4.85 35.22 21.02
N ALA A 699 5.45 35.14 19.82
CA ALA A 699 6.85 34.75 19.66
C ALA A 699 7.80 35.70 20.40
N ILE A 700 7.57 37.01 20.35
CA ILE A 700 8.34 38.00 21.12
C ILE A 700 8.23 37.75 22.63
N ASN A 701 7.01 37.53 23.13
CA ASN A 701 6.77 37.29 24.55
C ASN A 701 7.52 36.03 25.03
N LEU A 702 7.48 34.95 24.24
CA LEU A 702 8.20 33.71 24.55
C LEU A 702 9.70 33.90 24.71
N ILE A 703 10.33 34.74 23.90
CA ILE A 703 11.79 34.92 23.91
C ILE A 703 12.27 36.16 24.70
N GLN A 704 11.36 36.89 25.34
CA GLN A 704 11.66 38.21 25.93
C GLN A 704 12.73 38.15 27.02
N HIS A 705 12.80 37.04 27.76
CA HIS A 705 13.75 36.87 28.87
C HIS A 705 15.14 36.41 28.41
N SER A 706 15.28 36.00 27.16
CA SER A 706 16.51 35.44 26.59
C SER A 706 17.53 36.48 26.12
N LYS A 707 17.30 37.79 26.32
CA LYS A 707 18.12 38.91 25.79
C LYS A 707 18.27 38.95 24.26
N ILE A 708 17.58 38.08 23.51
CA ILE A 708 17.56 38.10 22.03
C ILE A 708 17.08 39.46 21.52
N SER A 709 16.03 39.99 22.12
CA SER A 709 15.40 41.24 21.71
C SER A 709 16.35 42.45 21.77
N ALA A 710 17.27 42.50 22.74
CA ALA A 710 18.20 43.62 22.88
C ALA A 710 19.16 43.72 21.68
N LEU A 711 19.80 42.60 21.31
CA LEU A 711 20.71 42.54 20.17
C LEU A 711 19.99 42.82 18.85
N LEU A 712 18.83 42.23 18.64
CA LEU A 712 18.08 42.42 17.39
C LEU A 712 17.53 43.85 17.25
N LYS A 713 17.17 44.50 18.37
CA LYS A 713 16.79 45.93 18.38
C LYS A 713 17.97 46.82 18.01
N GLU A 714 19.15 46.58 18.58
CA GLU A 714 20.38 47.31 18.24
C GLU A 714 20.71 47.21 16.74
N ARG A 715 20.47 46.02 16.15
CA ARG A 715 20.71 45.77 14.72
C ARG A 715 19.59 46.25 13.79
N GLY A 716 18.47 46.74 14.32
CA GLY A 716 17.31 47.14 13.51
C GLY A 716 16.59 45.98 12.82
N ILE A 717 16.66 44.76 13.37
CA ILE A 717 16.09 43.53 12.80
C ILE A 717 14.87 43.05 13.63
N PHE A 718 14.51 43.76 14.71
CA PHE A 718 13.47 43.32 15.65
C PHE A 718 12.03 43.65 15.24
N ALA A 719 11.78 44.49 14.23
CA ALA A 719 10.41 44.68 13.73
C ALA A 719 10.05 43.56 12.73
N LEU A 720 8.77 43.17 12.64
CA LEU A 720 8.33 42.06 11.78
C LEU A 720 8.82 42.20 10.33
N GLU A 721 8.63 43.38 9.74
CA GLU A 721 9.07 43.66 8.37
C GLU A 721 10.60 43.59 8.24
N SER A 722 11.34 44.20 9.17
CA SER A 722 12.81 44.20 9.15
C SER A 722 13.40 42.80 9.35
N LEU A 723 12.82 42.01 10.26
CA LEU A 723 13.15 40.61 10.49
C LEU A 723 12.94 39.80 9.23
N SER A 724 11.75 39.92 8.64
CA SER A 724 11.37 39.14 7.47
C SER A 724 12.22 39.49 6.25
N ASN A 725 12.53 40.77 6.05
CA ASN A 725 13.45 41.20 5.00
C ASN A 725 14.89 40.72 5.24
N TYR A 726 15.36 40.69 6.49
CA TYR A 726 16.67 40.16 6.84
C TYR A 726 16.76 38.65 6.55
N VAL A 727 15.79 37.87 7.02
CA VAL A 727 15.72 36.42 6.82
C VAL A 727 15.63 36.08 5.33
N TYR A 728 14.76 36.77 4.59
CA TYR A 728 14.62 36.61 3.14
C TYR A 728 15.97 36.81 2.42
N LYS A 729 16.68 37.89 2.73
CA LYS A 729 18.00 38.17 2.15
C LYS A 729 18.99 37.06 2.48
N GLN A 730 19.06 36.60 3.72
CA GLN A 730 19.98 35.54 4.13
C GLN A 730 19.69 34.21 3.41
N LEU A 731 18.42 33.80 3.34
CA LEU A 731 18.02 32.58 2.64
C LEU A 731 18.28 32.67 1.13
N ASN A 732 17.94 33.80 0.51
CA ASN A 732 18.14 34.03 -0.92
C ASN A 732 19.62 34.18 -1.32
N THR A 733 20.47 34.77 -0.47
CA THR A 733 21.92 34.81 -0.72
C THR A 733 22.51 33.40 -0.66
N ASN A 734 22.09 32.60 0.31
CA ASN A 734 22.55 31.20 0.41
C ASN A 734 22.08 30.37 -0.78
N SER A 735 20.91 30.65 -1.37
CA SER A 735 20.43 29.92 -2.54
C SER A 735 21.14 30.30 -3.84
N ARG A 736 21.57 31.56 -4.01
CA ARG A 736 22.30 32.03 -5.21
C ARG A 736 23.75 31.53 -5.28
N LEU A 737 24.29 31.00 -4.19
CA LEU A 737 25.59 30.34 -4.17
C LEU A 737 25.58 28.98 -4.91
N PHE A 738 24.38 28.43 -5.16
CA PHE A 738 24.19 27.15 -5.83
C PHE A 738 23.40 27.39 -7.12
N ASP A 739 24.09 27.72 -8.22
CA ASP A 739 23.47 27.75 -9.54
C ASP A 739 23.29 26.31 -10.05
N TYR A 740 22.05 25.82 -10.01
CA TYR A 740 21.68 24.47 -10.44
C TYR A 740 21.57 24.31 -11.96
N SER A 741 21.95 25.32 -12.73
CA SER A 741 22.03 25.25 -14.19
C SER A 741 23.03 24.21 -14.72
N THR A 742 23.99 23.77 -13.89
CA THR A 742 25.14 22.94 -14.33
C THR A 742 25.37 21.63 -13.56
N GLN A 743 24.59 21.31 -12.50
CA GLN A 743 24.84 20.10 -11.72
C GLN A 743 24.15 18.87 -12.32
N THR A 744 24.93 18.10 -13.09
CA THR A 744 24.71 16.68 -13.41
C THR A 744 25.43 15.74 -12.43
N THR A 745 25.94 16.26 -11.31
CA THR A 745 26.76 15.51 -10.34
C THR A 745 26.00 15.20 -9.05
N ASN A 746 26.10 13.94 -8.62
CA ASN A 746 25.37 13.24 -7.55
C ASN A 746 25.45 13.80 -6.10
N ASP A 747 25.91 15.04 -5.86
CA ASP A 747 26.03 15.60 -4.51
C ASP A 747 24.78 16.42 -4.12
N ASP A 748 23.74 15.72 -3.65
CA ASP A 748 22.64 16.31 -2.86
C ASP A 748 23.02 16.52 -1.37
N SER A 749 24.12 15.91 -0.95
CA SER A 749 24.84 15.97 0.34
C SER A 749 25.32 17.38 0.69
N ASP A 750 26.12 17.99 -0.18
CA ASP A 750 26.89 19.23 0.11
C ASP A 750 26.03 20.48 0.41
N GLU A 751 24.74 20.54 0.02
CA GLU A 751 23.88 21.72 0.25
C GLU A 751 23.35 21.80 1.71
N LEU A 752 23.25 20.66 2.38
CA LEU A 752 22.64 20.50 3.70
C LEU A 752 23.58 19.83 4.73
N GLU A 753 24.71 19.26 4.30
CA GLU A 753 25.74 18.69 5.16
C GLU A 753 26.59 19.75 5.85
N LEU A 754 26.22 20.08 7.09
CA LEU A 754 27.16 20.32 8.20
C LEU A 754 26.55 19.93 9.56
N ASP A 755 25.53 19.07 9.59
CA ASP A 755 24.92 18.55 10.82
C ASP A 755 24.45 17.09 10.66
N GLU A 756 25.08 16.30 9.77
CA GLU A 756 24.98 14.83 9.88
C GLU A 756 25.77 14.43 11.13
N ASP A 757 25.04 14.10 12.20
CA ASP A 757 25.60 13.24 13.23
C ASP A 757 26.00 11.94 12.50
N GLU A 758 27.26 11.51 12.59
CA GLU A 758 27.84 10.32 11.94
C GLU A 758 27.13 8.99 12.26
N ASP A 759 25.94 9.02 12.87
CA ASP A 759 25.17 7.89 13.39
C ASP A 759 23.87 7.60 12.60
N ASP A 760 23.60 8.27 11.47
CA ASP A 760 22.52 7.86 10.54
C ASP A 760 22.85 6.56 9.77
N ALA A 761 24.06 6.03 9.98
CA ALA A 761 24.55 4.79 9.40
C ALA A 761 24.63 3.63 10.41
N ASP A 762 23.73 3.51 11.39
CA ASP A 762 23.51 2.24 12.10
C ASP A 762 22.26 2.26 12.99
N ASP A 763 21.07 2.23 12.38
CA ASP A 763 19.89 1.62 13.02
C ASP A 763 19.50 0.31 12.30
N THR A 764 20.40 -0.21 11.46
CA THR A 764 20.46 -1.61 11.07
C THR A 764 21.10 -2.41 12.20
N THR A 765 20.38 -2.59 13.31
CA THR A 765 20.64 -3.78 14.13
C THR A 765 20.17 -5.01 13.35
N ASN A 766 20.97 -5.37 12.34
CA ASN A 766 21.05 -6.73 11.84
C ASN A 766 21.57 -7.57 13.01
N SER A 767 20.67 -8.15 13.78
CA SER A 767 20.96 -9.50 14.24
C SER A 767 20.94 -10.37 13.00
N ASP A 768 22.11 -10.56 12.37
CA ASP A 768 22.39 -11.71 11.51
C ASP A 768 22.40 -12.98 12.38
N ALA A 769 21.31 -13.22 13.11
CA ALA A 769 20.96 -14.51 13.63
C ALA A 769 20.25 -15.23 12.48
N GLU A 770 21.07 -15.86 11.63
CA GLU A 770 20.62 -16.94 10.74
C GLU A 770 20.12 -18.10 11.62
N ASP A 771 18.96 -17.94 12.24
CA ASP A 771 18.26 -19.04 12.90
C ASP A 771 17.43 -19.79 11.84
N ASN A 772 17.94 -20.97 11.51
CA ASN A 772 17.40 -21.95 10.59
C ASN A 772 16.03 -22.48 11.05
N GLU A 773 14.95 -22.01 10.43
CA GLU A 773 13.68 -22.75 10.30
C GLU A 773 13.09 -22.56 8.88
N GLU A 774 13.92 -22.73 7.85
CA GLU A 774 13.56 -22.49 6.44
C GLU A 774 12.92 -23.71 5.72
N LEU A 775 12.19 -24.59 6.44
CA LEU A 775 11.57 -25.78 5.82
C LEU A 775 10.03 -25.82 5.79
N LEU A 776 9.33 -24.83 6.34
CA LEU A 776 7.84 -24.85 6.36
C LEU A 776 7.16 -23.82 5.45
N GLU A 777 7.87 -22.77 5.02
CA GLU A 777 7.28 -21.77 4.11
C GLU A 777 7.42 -22.13 2.62
N SER A 778 8.43 -22.92 2.22
CA SER A 778 8.62 -23.34 0.83
C SER A 778 7.74 -24.53 0.42
N ILE A 779 7.26 -25.33 1.37
CA ILE A 779 6.36 -26.46 1.12
C ILE A 779 4.87 -26.03 1.21
N GLY A 780 4.58 -24.87 1.82
CA GLY A 780 3.21 -24.50 2.21
C GLY A 780 2.45 -23.54 1.29
N GLU A 781 3.10 -22.85 0.35
CA GLU A 781 2.46 -21.88 -0.55
C GLU A 781 2.83 -22.03 -2.05
N THR A 782 3.81 -22.85 -2.39
CA THR A 782 4.20 -23.16 -3.78
C THR A 782 4.51 -24.66 -3.88
N GLY A 783 3.49 -25.51 -4.06
CA GLY A 783 3.76 -26.95 -4.11
C GLY A 783 2.64 -27.94 -4.40
N ASP A 784 1.36 -27.63 -4.18
CA ASP A 784 0.29 -28.64 -4.39
C ASP A 784 -0.56 -28.43 -5.65
N ASN A 785 -0.08 -27.63 -6.62
CA ASN A 785 -0.76 -27.40 -7.90
C ASN A 785 0.15 -27.70 -9.09
N ILE A 786 0.73 -28.91 -9.13
CA ILE A 786 1.13 -29.52 -10.41
C ILE A 786 0.53 -30.92 -10.42
N ASP A 787 -0.20 -31.19 -11.50
CA ASP A 787 -0.92 -32.41 -11.79
C ASP A 787 -0.17 -33.68 -11.35
N GLU A 788 -0.82 -34.47 -10.49
CA GLU A 788 -0.38 -35.84 -10.15
C GLU A 788 -0.57 -36.83 -11.31
N GLU A 789 -1.00 -36.37 -12.49
CA GLU A 789 -1.06 -37.18 -13.70
C GLU A 789 -0.08 -36.63 -14.74
N VAL A 790 0.85 -37.50 -15.15
CA VAL A 790 1.87 -37.34 -16.21
C VAL A 790 3.23 -36.80 -15.76
N MET A 791 3.98 -37.62 -15.00
CA MET A 791 5.44 -37.53 -14.90
C MET A 791 6.08 -38.92 -15.08
N THR A 792 6.28 -39.32 -16.32
CA THR A 792 7.20 -40.43 -16.68
C THR A 792 8.42 -39.84 -17.38
N SER A 793 9.43 -39.43 -16.62
CA SER A 793 10.80 -39.24 -17.15
C SER A 793 11.84 -39.37 -16.04
N ILE A 794 12.97 -39.97 -16.41
CA ILE A 794 14.00 -40.55 -15.55
C ILE A 794 14.77 -39.44 -14.81
N LYS A 795 14.72 -39.48 -13.48
CA LYS A 795 15.41 -38.55 -12.57
C LYS A 795 16.91 -38.85 -12.55
N SER A 796 17.76 -37.90 -12.92
CA SER A 796 19.17 -37.89 -12.50
C SER A 796 19.36 -36.78 -11.46
N THR A 797 19.53 -37.17 -10.20
CA THR A 797 19.67 -36.25 -9.07
C THR A 797 21.07 -35.65 -9.02
N PHE A 798 21.20 -34.37 -9.35
CA PHE A 798 22.25 -33.52 -8.77
C PHE A 798 21.69 -32.95 -7.46
N SER A 799 22.42 -33.11 -6.35
CA SER A 799 21.95 -32.93 -4.97
C SER A 799 21.11 -31.66 -4.72
N GLY A 800 19.78 -31.80 -4.71
CA GLY A 800 18.83 -30.77 -4.25
C GLY A 800 18.40 -29.72 -5.28
N ILE A 801 18.82 -29.83 -6.54
CA ILE A 801 18.40 -28.90 -7.61
C ILE A 801 17.56 -29.68 -8.63
N ASN A 802 16.31 -29.26 -8.81
CA ASN A 802 15.41 -29.85 -9.81
C ASN A 802 15.81 -29.38 -11.21
N ILE A 803 16.58 -30.20 -11.91
CA ILE A 803 16.94 -30.05 -13.32
C ILE A 803 16.11 -31.06 -14.10
N VAL A 804 15.48 -30.63 -15.20
CA VAL A 804 14.61 -31.48 -16.00
C VAL A 804 15.07 -31.51 -17.46
N ASP A 805 14.94 -32.67 -18.11
CA ASP A 805 15.37 -32.84 -19.50
C ASP A 805 14.36 -32.27 -20.51
N LYS A 806 13.08 -32.17 -20.10
CA LYS A 806 11.99 -31.61 -20.91
C LYS A 806 11.04 -30.81 -20.03
N VAL A 807 10.55 -29.70 -20.58
CA VAL A 807 9.54 -28.84 -19.96
C VAL A 807 8.36 -28.74 -20.90
N SER A 808 7.14 -28.75 -20.35
CA SER A 808 5.93 -28.53 -21.13
C SER A 808 5.97 -27.16 -21.82
N PRO A 809 5.49 -27.02 -23.08
CA PRO A 809 5.61 -25.76 -23.85
C PRO A 809 5.04 -24.52 -23.13
N HIS A 810 4.03 -24.71 -22.29
CA HIS A 810 3.38 -23.63 -21.52
C HIS A 810 4.20 -23.14 -20.31
N LEU A 811 5.19 -23.91 -19.84
CA LEU A 811 6.06 -23.57 -18.71
C LEU A 811 7.47 -23.15 -19.15
N ASN A 812 7.76 -23.15 -20.46
CA ASN A 812 9.11 -22.96 -20.99
C ASN A 812 9.75 -21.63 -20.53
N ASN A 813 8.95 -20.57 -20.36
CA ASN A 813 9.42 -19.26 -19.92
C ASN A 813 9.83 -19.20 -18.44
N SER A 814 9.46 -20.20 -17.62
CA SER A 814 9.84 -20.29 -16.21
C SER A 814 11.15 -21.04 -15.98
N TYR A 815 11.81 -21.48 -17.06
CA TYR A 815 13.04 -22.27 -17.00
C TYR A 815 14.13 -21.63 -17.87
N PHE A 816 15.37 -21.72 -17.41
CA PHE A 816 16.55 -21.48 -18.23
C PHE A 816 16.97 -22.76 -18.93
N LYS A 817 17.37 -22.64 -20.19
CA LYS A 817 18.00 -23.73 -20.94
C LYS A 817 19.51 -23.65 -20.73
N ILE A 818 20.08 -24.61 -20.01
CA ILE A 818 21.49 -24.65 -19.64
C ILE A 818 22.18 -25.88 -20.23
N LYS A 819 23.48 -25.80 -20.48
CA LYS A 819 24.28 -26.91 -21.00
C LYS A 819 25.04 -27.57 -19.85
N ILE A 820 24.75 -28.83 -19.55
CA ILE A 820 25.42 -29.63 -18.54
C ILE A 820 25.97 -30.88 -19.21
N ASN A 821 27.27 -31.14 -19.09
CA ASN A 821 27.93 -32.33 -19.65
C ASN A 821 27.60 -32.59 -21.13
N GLU A 822 27.60 -31.53 -21.94
CA GLU A 822 27.26 -31.52 -23.38
C GLU A 822 25.78 -31.64 -23.75
N ASP A 823 24.91 -32.00 -22.82
CA ASP A 823 23.46 -32.07 -23.01
C ASP A 823 22.75 -30.78 -22.58
N TRP A 824 21.63 -30.49 -23.25
CA TRP A 824 20.77 -29.37 -22.87
C TRP A 824 19.74 -29.80 -21.84
N GLN A 825 19.72 -29.11 -20.70
CA GLN A 825 18.78 -29.35 -19.62
C GLN A 825 18.09 -28.03 -19.21
N TYR A 826 17.03 -28.14 -18.43
CA TYR A 826 16.22 -27.00 -17.99
C TYR A 826 16.29 -26.81 -16.47
N LEU A 827 16.61 -25.59 -16.05
CA LEU A 827 16.70 -25.17 -14.66
C LEU A 827 15.60 -24.14 -14.36
N HIS A 828 14.76 -24.38 -13.36
CA HIS A 828 13.73 -23.42 -12.98
C HIS A 828 14.36 -22.09 -12.51
N LYS A 829 13.78 -20.95 -12.92
CA LYS A 829 14.32 -19.62 -12.62
C LYS A 829 14.37 -19.30 -11.12
N GLU A 830 13.44 -19.84 -10.35
CA GLU A 830 13.46 -19.72 -8.88
C GLU A 830 14.65 -20.48 -8.27
N SER A 831 14.92 -21.70 -8.75
CA SER A 831 16.09 -22.49 -8.32
C SER A 831 17.39 -21.78 -8.66
N ALA A 832 17.46 -21.13 -9.83
CA ALA A 832 18.59 -20.30 -10.23
C ALA A 832 18.82 -19.11 -9.27
N CYS A 833 17.76 -18.41 -8.85
CA CYS A 833 17.86 -17.36 -7.84
C CYS A 833 18.39 -17.88 -6.50
N TRP A 834 17.90 -19.03 -6.05
CA TRP A 834 18.35 -19.64 -4.81
C TRP A 834 19.85 -19.94 -4.84
N ILE A 835 20.33 -20.58 -5.92
CA ILE A 835 21.76 -20.89 -6.13
C ILE A 835 22.64 -19.63 -6.08
N LEU A 836 22.20 -18.54 -6.71
CA LEU A 836 22.97 -17.29 -6.77
C LEU A 836 22.90 -16.46 -5.47
N THR A 837 21.95 -16.77 -4.59
CA THR A 837 21.80 -16.12 -3.28
C THR A 837 22.67 -16.80 -2.22
N ASP A 838 22.70 -18.14 -2.19
CA ASP A 838 23.49 -18.96 -1.26
C ASP A 838 24.91 -19.23 -1.80
N THR A 839 25.78 -18.22 -1.74
CA THR A 839 27.21 -18.39 -2.10
C THR A 839 28.07 -19.00 -0.98
N LYS A 840 27.49 -19.27 0.20
CA LYS A 840 28.11 -20.11 1.24
C LYS A 840 27.43 -21.47 1.27
N ALA A 841 28.18 -22.52 0.95
CA ALA A 841 27.75 -23.89 1.16
C ALA A 841 27.66 -24.20 2.67
N HIS A 842 26.58 -23.78 3.32
CA HIS A 842 26.16 -24.39 4.57
C HIS A 842 25.18 -25.51 4.25
N SER A 843 25.58 -26.74 4.58
CA SER A 843 24.64 -27.83 4.71
C SER A 843 23.59 -27.43 5.73
N SER A 844 22.31 -27.53 5.37
CA SER A 844 21.21 -27.34 6.31
C SER A 844 21.44 -28.17 7.57
N SER A 845 20.98 -27.68 8.73
CA SER A 845 21.06 -28.41 10.01
C SER A 845 20.51 -29.84 9.90
N ASP A 846 19.48 -30.04 9.08
CA ASP A 846 18.89 -31.34 8.78
C ASP A 846 19.82 -32.25 7.93
N ARG A 847 20.65 -31.67 7.04
CA ARG A 847 21.71 -32.40 6.33
C ARG A 847 22.90 -32.73 7.24
N LEU A 848 23.27 -31.84 8.16
CA LEU A 848 24.32 -32.11 9.15
C LEU A 848 23.93 -33.28 10.06
N SER A 849 22.66 -33.34 10.46
CA SER A 849 22.07 -34.42 11.27
C SER A 849 22.16 -35.78 10.57
N ARG A 850 21.78 -35.83 9.28
CA ARG A 850 21.85 -37.08 8.49
C ARG A 850 23.26 -37.53 8.14
N VAL A 851 24.22 -36.60 8.04
CA VAL A 851 25.65 -36.91 7.83
C VAL A 851 26.30 -37.38 9.14
N ILE A 852 25.84 -36.88 10.29
CA ILE A 852 26.28 -37.37 11.61
C ILE A 852 25.70 -38.76 11.89
N GLU A 853 24.44 -39.03 11.51
CA GLU A 853 23.83 -40.37 11.66
C GLU A 853 24.45 -41.43 10.73
N THR A 854 24.89 -41.06 9.52
CA THR A 854 25.63 -42.01 8.65
C THR A 854 27.08 -42.21 9.10
N GLY A 855 27.72 -41.21 9.71
CA GLY A 855 29.07 -41.33 10.27
C GLY A 855 29.17 -42.14 11.58
N GLN A 856 28.05 -42.36 12.30
CA GLN A 856 28.02 -43.16 13.53
C GLN A 856 27.75 -44.66 13.30
N ASN A 857 27.42 -45.07 12.07
CA ASN A 857 27.24 -46.49 11.72
C ASN A 857 28.50 -47.14 11.10
N ASP A 858 29.58 -46.37 10.92
CA ASP A 858 30.88 -46.84 10.40
C ASP A 858 32.04 -46.68 11.42
N GLN A 859 31.76 -46.77 12.73
CA GLN A 859 32.77 -47.00 13.78
C GLN A 859 32.46 -48.23 14.63
#